data_AF-A0A947D242-F1
#
_entry.id   AF-A0A947D242-F1
#
_cell.length_a   1.000
_cell.length_b   1.000
_cell.length_c   1.000
_cell.angle_alpha   90.00
_cell.angle_beta   90.00
_cell.angle_gamma   90.00
#
_symmetry.space_group_name_H-M   'P 1'
#
loop_
_entity.id
_entity.type
_entity.pdbx_description
1 polymer ?
#
loop_
_entity_poly.entity_id
_entity_poly.type
_entity_poly.pdbx_seq_one_letter_code
_entity_poly.pdbx_strand_id
1 'polypeptide(L)'
;MLASEEKEKVYRTPSGVTVQRRLNKETSPSGIERLADRLNHEKGALFSSGVEYTGRYTRWDVGFVNPPLEVVSRERTVMIRALNRRGALLLPVLKRWISREPAVDEVRLGEAHLTVTVKRRAEVVVEEERTKQPSVFSVIRAIQKAFSAEEDVFLGLYGAFGYDLIFQFEALEPMKPRPEDQVDMHLFLPDEIWVVDRKTGDAFRIAYDFAVGAESTAGWPREGAFYPFEPSGDRPLPPDRPGYFAGLVRKAMPSFYEGDLFEVVPSQAFYRRCMLKPSEVFKNLSRINPSPYGFFIHLGHQHLIGSSPEMYVRVVGRQVETSPISGTIRRGANALEDAENIKKLLNSVKDEAELTMCTDVDRNDKSRICLPGSVRVIGRRQIEQYSHLFHTVDHIVGELAPGYDALDAFMTHMWSVTVTGAPKLEAMRWIEAHEETPRGWYGGAIGWLNFNGNMNTGLTLRTIKLAGGMAEMRVGATVLHASDPEAEEEETLVKVAVLMQALEASGRNDEKKRAYRPRFGTGKRVLLVDHEGSFVHILANYFMQTGAEVLTARSEAARRMIAENPSYDLVVLSPGPGRPERFQMSETIALSVSHRLPLFGVCLGFQGLAEYFGGRLDVLPKPAHGEKSVVRILENDPLFDSLGDAMLVGRYHSLYVRDLPPSLRLLAETEDGIPMAFRHRELPIYAVQFHPESVLSLSGDGGLRMIDNLMKSLVYA
;
A
#
# COMPACT_ATOMS: atom_id res chain seq x y z
N MET A 1 2.41 20.30 17.61
CA MET A 1 1.34 21.33 17.57
C MET A 1 0.70 21.56 18.95
N LEU A 2 0.32 20.52 19.70
CA LEU A 2 -0.33 20.66 21.02
C LEU A 2 0.60 20.95 22.21
N ALA A 3 1.92 20.79 22.08
CA ALA A 3 2.86 20.94 23.20
C ALA A 3 2.97 22.37 23.76
N SER A 4 2.60 23.38 22.96
CA SER A 4 2.61 24.81 23.33
C SER A 4 1.23 25.38 23.65
N GLU A 5 0.17 24.55 23.60
CA GLU A 5 -1.20 24.97 23.89
C GLU A 5 -1.45 25.08 25.40
N GLU A 6 -2.36 25.99 25.77
CA GLU A 6 -2.81 26.11 27.16
C GLU A 6 -3.49 24.83 27.65
N LYS A 7 -3.17 24.44 28.89
CA LYS A 7 -3.73 23.25 29.55
C LYS A 7 -5.24 23.32 29.72
N GLU A 8 -5.78 24.52 29.89
CA GLU A 8 -7.20 24.73 30.09
C GLU A 8 -7.65 25.97 29.32
N LYS A 9 -8.78 25.86 28.62
CA LYS A 9 -9.42 26.97 27.91
C LYS A 9 -10.92 26.95 28.19
N VAL A 10 -11.51 28.13 28.34
CA VAL A 10 -12.97 28.30 28.45
C VAL A 10 -13.42 29.30 27.40
N TYR A 11 -14.37 28.90 26.58
CA TYR A 11 -14.93 29.76 25.54
C TYR A 11 -16.45 29.57 25.43
N ARG A 12 -17.13 30.54 24.83
CA ARG A 12 -18.59 30.52 24.68
C ARG A 12 -18.94 30.50 23.20
N THR A 13 -19.72 29.50 22.81
CA THR A 13 -20.18 29.29 21.43
C THR A 13 -21.36 30.21 21.08
N PRO A 14 -21.64 30.44 19.78
CA PRO A 14 -22.77 31.27 19.35
C PRO A 14 -24.14 30.77 19.83
N SER A 15 -24.30 29.45 20.00
CA SER A 15 -25.54 28.87 20.53
C SER A 15 -25.73 29.08 22.04
N GLY A 16 -24.74 29.67 22.72
CA GLY A 16 -24.76 29.98 24.14
C GLY A 16 -24.20 28.88 25.04
N VAL A 17 -23.69 27.77 24.47
CA VAL A 17 -22.97 26.73 25.22
C VAL A 17 -21.60 27.25 25.62
N THR A 18 -21.26 27.15 26.89
CA THR A 18 -19.89 27.38 27.38
C THR A 18 -19.14 26.06 27.34
N VAL A 19 -17.96 26.05 26.73
CA VAL A 19 -17.11 24.87 26.59
C VAL A 19 -15.86 25.07 27.44
N GLN A 20 -15.60 24.11 28.32
CA GLN A 20 -14.37 24.01 29.09
C GLN A 20 -13.52 22.89 28.50
N ARG A 21 -12.41 23.24 27.85
CA ARG A 21 -11.45 22.31 27.27
C ARG A 21 -10.28 22.10 28.22
N ARG A 22 -9.94 20.84 28.49
CA ARG A 22 -8.76 20.44 29.27
C ARG A 22 -7.83 19.58 28.42
N LEU A 23 -6.59 20.03 28.27
CA LEU A 23 -5.53 19.35 27.52
C LEU A 23 -4.52 18.74 28.50
N ASN A 24 -4.44 17.41 28.50
CA ASN A 24 -3.48 16.67 29.30
C ASN A 24 -2.45 16.00 28.40
N LYS A 25 -1.16 16.22 28.66
CA LYS A 25 -0.09 15.45 28.02
C LYS A 25 0.02 14.09 28.71
N GLU A 26 -0.12 13.02 27.94
CA GLU A 26 -0.01 11.64 28.44
C GLU A 26 1.47 11.20 28.43
N THR A 27 1.83 10.32 29.36
CA THR A 27 3.21 9.79 29.47
C THR A 27 3.50 8.68 28.46
N SER A 28 2.48 8.12 27.82
CA SER A 28 2.59 7.02 26.86
C SER A 28 1.39 7.00 25.88
N PRO A 29 1.58 6.53 24.63
CA PRO A 29 0.50 6.28 23.68
C PRO A 29 -0.52 5.20 24.10
N SER A 30 -0.30 4.48 25.21
CA SER A 30 -1.17 3.39 25.68
C SER A 30 -2.68 3.73 25.75
N GLY A 31 -3.03 5.01 25.88
CA GLY A 31 -4.42 5.48 25.78
C GLY A 31 -5.10 5.10 24.46
N ILE A 32 -4.41 5.26 23.33
CA ILE A 32 -4.97 4.97 22.00
C ILE A 32 -4.98 3.47 21.68
N GLU A 33 -4.02 2.72 22.21
CA GLU A 33 -3.99 1.25 22.09
C GLU A 33 -5.18 0.64 22.81
N ARG A 34 -5.49 1.12 24.03
CA ARG A 34 -6.71 0.73 24.76
C ARG A 34 -7.98 1.15 24.04
N LEU A 35 -7.95 2.27 23.31
CA LEU A 35 -9.10 2.78 22.56
C LEU A 35 -9.50 1.81 21.45
N ALA A 36 -8.54 1.26 20.71
CA ALA A 36 -8.82 0.24 19.70
C ALA A 36 -9.54 -0.97 20.31
N ASP A 37 -9.13 -1.44 21.48
CA ASP A 37 -9.79 -2.60 22.10
C ASP A 37 -11.20 -2.26 22.61
N ARG A 38 -11.43 -1.03 23.08
CA ARG A 38 -12.75 -0.52 23.48
C ARG A 38 -13.71 -0.40 22.29
N LEU A 39 -13.23 0.01 21.12
CA LEU A 39 -14.03 0.11 19.88
C LEU A 39 -14.60 -1.23 19.39
N ASN A 40 -14.15 -2.36 19.93
CA ASN A 40 -14.83 -3.63 19.70
C ASN A 40 -16.27 -3.63 20.22
N HIS A 41 -16.56 -2.81 21.24
CA HIS A 41 -17.84 -2.85 21.96
C HIS A 41 -18.41 -1.48 22.37
N GLU A 42 -17.67 -0.39 22.18
CA GLU A 42 -18.15 0.97 22.45
C GLU A 42 -18.16 1.78 21.16
N LYS A 43 -19.24 2.55 20.93
CA LYS A 43 -19.31 3.48 19.80
C LYS A 43 -18.17 4.49 19.88
N GLY A 44 -17.61 4.80 18.72
CA GLY A 44 -16.50 5.74 18.60
C GLY A 44 -15.76 5.59 17.28
N ALA A 45 -14.62 6.25 17.19
CA ALA A 45 -13.76 6.16 16.03
C ALA A 45 -12.29 6.29 16.42
N LEU A 46 -11.43 5.62 15.65
CA LEU A 46 -9.99 5.81 15.63
C LEU A 46 -9.58 6.07 14.18
N PHE A 47 -8.98 7.22 13.94
CA PHE A 47 -8.38 7.61 12.67
C PHE A 47 -6.86 7.60 12.81
N SER A 48 -6.16 7.17 11.78
CA SER A 48 -4.71 6.97 11.78
C SER A 48 -4.11 7.37 10.45
N SER A 49 -3.00 8.09 10.49
CA SER A 49 -2.10 8.26 9.33
C SER A 49 -0.81 7.48 9.59
N GLY A 50 -0.61 6.42 8.82
CA GLY A 50 0.54 5.53 8.93
C GLY A 50 1.78 6.03 8.18
N VAL A 51 1.59 6.95 7.22
CA VAL A 51 2.60 7.37 6.25
C VAL A 51 3.00 8.84 6.43
N GLU A 52 4.19 9.19 5.95
CA GLU A 52 4.66 10.57 5.88
C GLU A 52 5.01 10.89 4.43
N TYR A 53 4.46 11.99 3.93
CA TYR A 53 4.86 12.56 2.65
C TYR A 53 4.98 14.06 2.83
N THR A 54 6.18 14.60 2.59
CA THR A 54 6.51 15.99 2.90
C THR A 54 5.52 16.95 2.23
N GLY A 55 4.92 17.84 3.03
CA GLY A 55 3.94 18.82 2.55
C GLY A 55 2.53 18.27 2.31
N ARG A 56 2.29 16.96 2.48
CA ARG A 56 0.96 16.35 2.25
C ARG A 56 0.45 15.57 3.47
N TYR A 57 1.22 14.60 3.97
CA TYR A 57 0.81 13.72 5.06
C TYR A 57 1.83 13.71 6.19
N THR A 58 1.33 13.75 7.43
CA THR A 58 2.10 13.53 8.65
C THR A 58 1.57 12.29 9.37
N ARG A 59 2.36 11.70 10.26
CA ARG A 59 1.97 10.49 11.01
C ARG A 59 1.31 10.86 12.33
N TRP A 60 0.08 10.43 12.53
CA TRP A 60 -0.70 10.73 13.73
C TRP A 60 -1.79 9.69 13.97
N ASP A 61 -2.33 9.67 15.18
CA ASP A 61 -3.56 8.97 15.53
C ASP A 61 -4.52 9.92 16.26
N VAL A 62 -5.81 9.86 15.94
CA VAL A 62 -6.87 10.62 16.61
C VAL A 62 -8.04 9.68 16.88
N GLY A 63 -8.47 9.54 18.14
CA GLY A 63 -9.59 8.67 18.44
C GLY A 63 -10.39 9.04 19.69
N PHE A 64 -11.60 8.50 19.79
CA PHE A 64 -12.53 8.67 20.90
C PHE A 64 -13.47 7.46 21.02
N VAL A 65 -14.13 7.33 22.17
CA VAL A 65 -15.16 6.34 22.47
C VAL A 65 -16.21 6.97 23.40
N ASN A 66 -17.41 6.40 23.43
CA ASN A 66 -18.55 6.91 24.21
C ASN A 66 -18.88 8.40 23.95
N PRO A 67 -18.98 8.84 22.68
CA PRO A 67 -19.30 10.23 22.36
C PRO A 67 -20.69 10.62 22.91
N PRO A 68 -20.90 11.86 23.40
CA PRO A 68 -22.21 12.31 23.87
C PRO A 68 -23.33 12.27 22.84
N LEU A 69 -23.05 12.62 21.59
CA LEU A 69 -24.05 12.66 20.52
C LEU A 69 -23.62 11.84 19.30
N GLU A 70 -24.61 11.27 18.62
CA GLU A 70 -24.48 10.87 17.21
C GLU A 70 -25.44 11.66 16.32
N VAL A 71 -25.03 11.90 15.08
CA VAL A 71 -25.80 12.55 14.02
C VAL A 71 -25.86 11.59 12.84
N VAL A 72 -27.05 11.08 12.56
CA VAL A 72 -27.28 10.08 11.52
C VAL A 72 -28.25 10.66 10.49
N SER A 73 -27.97 10.51 9.19
CA SER A 73 -28.92 10.87 8.15
C SER A 73 -29.38 9.67 7.34
N ARG A 74 -30.62 9.75 6.86
CA ARG A 74 -31.16 8.91 5.80
C ARG A 74 -32.09 9.76 4.96
N GLU A 75 -31.83 9.78 3.66
CA GLU A 75 -32.50 10.65 2.71
C GLU A 75 -32.48 12.10 3.22
N ARG A 76 -33.65 12.66 3.52
CA ARG A 76 -33.84 14.06 3.90
C ARG A 76 -34.04 14.26 5.41
N THR A 77 -33.86 13.19 6.18
CA THR A 77 -34.02 13.19 7.62
C THR A 77 -32.66 13.11 8.29
N VAL A 78 -32.42 14.02 9.24
CA VAL A 78 -31.27 13.98 10.14
C VAL A 78 -31.76 13.71 11.54
N MET A 79 -31.16 12.74 12.21
CA MET A 79 -31.48 12.36 13.57
C MET A 79 -30.26 12.59 14.45
N ILE A 80 -30.41 13.43 15.47
CA ILE A 80 -29.38 13.73 16.48
C ILE A 80 -29.76 13.01 17.76
N ARG A 81 -28.99 12.03 18.20
CA ARG A 81 -29.31 11.22 19.39
C ARG A 81 -28.33 11.52 20.51
N ALA A 82 -28.87 11.67 21.71
CA ALA A 82 -28.07 11.61 22.93
C ALA A 82 -27.72 10.16 23.25
N LEU A 83 -26.43 9.86 23.32
CA LEU A 83 -25.92 8.54 23.69
C LEU A 83 -25.69 8.41 25.20
N ASN A 84 -25.66 9.53 25.91
CA ASN A 84 -25.58 9.60 27.37
C ASN A 84 -26.17 10.92 27.89
N ARG A 85 -26.18 11.09 29.23
CA ARG A 85 -26.72 12.28 29.91
C ARG A 85 -26.05 13.59 29.45
N ARG A 86 -24.77 13.53 29.09
CA ARG A 86 -23.99 14.69 28.63
C ARG A 86 -24.49 15.18 27.28
N GLY A 87 -24.85 14.26 26.38
CA GLY A 87 -25.49 14.58 25.10
C GLY A 87 -26.91 15.14 25.26
N ALA A 88 -27.68 14.60 26.21
CA ALA A 88 -29.06 15.05 26.45
C ALA A 88 -29.13 16.55 26.81
N LEU A 89 -28.11 17.08 27.51
CA LEU A 89 -27.99 18.51 27.83
C LEU A 89 -27.93 19.40 26.57
N LEU A 90 -27.38 18.89 25.46
CA LEU A 90 -27.16 19.65 24.23
C LEU A 90 -28.38 19.66 23.30
N LEU A 91 -29.28 18.68 23.40
CA LEU A 91 -30.43 18.55 22.49
C LEU A 91 -31.36 19.77 22.50
N PRO A 92 -31.73 20.38 23.65
CA PRO A 92 -32.59 21.57 23.65
C PRO A 92 -31.92 22.79 23.00
N VAL A 93 -30.60 22.91 23.11
CA VAL A 93 -29.83 23.98 22.47
C VAL A 93 -29.85 23.79 20.96
N LEU A 94 -29.53 22.58 20.50
CA LEU A 94 -29.55 22.22 19.08
C LEU A 94 -30.94 22.38 18.47
N LYS A 95 -32.00 21.97 19.16
CA LYS A 95 -33.38 22.20 18.74
C LYS A 95 -33.61 23.69 18.45
N ARG A 96 -33.35 24.57 19.44
CA ARG A 96 -33.58 26.01 19.30
C ARG A 96 -32.77 26.64 18.16
N TRP A 97 -31.55 26.17 17.96
CA TRP A 97 -30.66 26.67 16.91
C TRP A 97 -31.10 26.20 15.52
N ILE A 98 -31.27 24.89 15.33
CA ILE A 98 -31.61 24.27 14.05
C ILE A 98 -33.02 24.67 13.59
N SER A 99 -33.96 24.92 14.49
CA SER A 99 -35.29 25.43 14.13
C SER A 99 -35.27 26.81 13.46
N ARG A 100 -34.14 27.54 13.47
CA ARG A 100 -33.97 28.82 12.77
C ARG A 100 -33.35 28.68 11.38
N GLU A 101 -32.90 27.47 11.01
CA GLU A 101 -32.24 27.21 9.74
C GLU A 101 -33.28 27.24 8.59
N PRO A 102 -33.16 28.15 7.61
CA PRO A 102 -34.16 28.28 6.54
C PRO A 102 -34.38 27.02 5.71
N ALA A 103 -33.36 26.17 5.59
CA ALA A 103 -33.41 24.90 4.89
C ALA A 103 -34.21 23.80 5.62
N VAL A 104 -34.54 23.99 6.91
CA VAL A 104 -35.25 23.00 7.72
C VAL A 104 -36.76 23.18 7.60
N ASP A 105 -37.46 22.07 7.39
CA ASP A 105 -38.92 22.00 7.29
C ASP A 105 -39.54 21.77 8.68
N GLU A 106 -39.03 20.77 9.40
CA GLU A 106 -39.55 20.39 10.71
C GLU A 106 -38.43 19.95 11.66
N VAL A 107 -38.60 20.27 12.94
CA VAL A 107 -37.75 19.79 14.03
C VAL A 107 -38.62 19.21 15.16
N ARG A 108 -38.52 17.90 15.39
CA ARG A 108 -39.21 17.18 16.47
C ARG A 108 -38.22 16.77 17.55
N LEU A 109 -38.52 17.11 18.81
CA LEU A 109 -37.76 16.66 19.96
C LEU A 109 -38.49 15.46 20.59
N GLY A 110 -37.83 14.31 20.59
CA GLY A 110 -38.19 13.15 21.40
C GLY A 110 -37.45 13.13 22.74
N GLU A 111 -37.57 12.03 23.48
CA GLU A 111 -36.98 11.89 24.82
C GLU A 111 -35.45 11.95 24.82
N ALA A 112 -34.81 11.23 23.88
CA ALA A 112 -33.35 11.13 23.76
C ALA A 112 -32.83 11.50 22.36
N HIS A 113 -33.65 12.11 21.51
CA HIS A 113 -33.26 12.44 20.14
C HIS A 113 -34.00 13.65 19.57
N LEU A 114 -33.38 14.28 18.58
CA LEU A 114 -33.95 15.31 17.72
C LEU A 114 -34.09 14.72 16.30
N THR A 115 -35.26 14.82 15.71
CA THR A 115 -35.48 14.49 14.29
C THR A 115 -35.68 15.78 13.51
N VAL A 116 -34.90 15.96 12.46
CA VAL A 116 -34.89 17.16 11.61
C VAL A 116 -35.21 16.72 10.18
N THR A 117 -36.27 17.27 9.61
CA THR A 117 -36.63 17.07 8.21
C THR A 117 -36.20 18.30 7.42
N VAL A 118 -35.42 18.10 6.36
CA VAL A 118 -34.97 19.18 5.47
C VAL A 118 -36.06 19.51 4.45
N LYS A 119 -36.16 20.75 3.95
CA LYS A 119 -37.09 21.17 2.87
C LYS A 119 -36.75 20.57 1.51
N ARG A 120 -37.75 20.44 0.63
CA ARG A 120 -37.53 19.91 -0.74
C ARG A 120 -36.72 20.92 -1.54
N ARG A 121 -35.94 20.43 -2.51
CA ARG A 121 -35.20 21.28 -3.45
C ARG A 121 -36.18 22.21 -4.17
N ALA A 122 -35.79 23.47 -4.34
CA ALA A 122 -36.48 24.38 -5.26
C ALA A 122 -36.10 24.02 -6.71
N GLU A 123 -36.96 24.33 -7.67
CA GLU A 123 -36.63 24.18 -9.09
C GLU A 123 -35.73 25.33 -9.55
N VAL A 124 -34.60 24.95 -10.15
CA VAL A 124 -33.58 25.77 -10.81
C VAL A 124 -32.81 26.72 -9.90
N VAL A 125 -31.53 26.39 -9.70
CA VAL A 125 -30.50 27.26 -9.13
C VAL A 125 -29.35 27.30 -10.15
N VAL A 126 -28.63 28.42 -10.22
CA VAL A 126 -27.36 28.49 -10.96
C VAL A 126 -26.33 27.51 -10.36
N GLU A 127 -25.49 26.90 -11.19
CA GLU A 127 -24.61 25.81 -10.76
C GLU A 127 -23.68 26.19 -9.60
N GLU A 128 -23.26 27.45 -9.52
CA GLU A 128 -22.41 28.03 -8.47
C GLU A 128 -23.09 28.04 -7.10
N GLU A 129 -24.42 28.03 -7.05
CA GLU A 129 -25.21 28.05 -5.81
C GLU A 129 -25.80 26.66 -5.47
N ARG A 130 -25.46 25.63 -6.24
CA ARG A 130 -25.99 24.27 -6.03
C ARG A 130 -25.75 23.73 -4.63
N THR A 131 -24.58 23.99 -4.04
CA THR A 131 -24.25 23.54 -2.67
C THR A 131 -25.02 24.27 -1.56
N LYS A 132 -25.68 25.40 -1.89
CA LYS A 132 -26.50 26.18 -0.95
C LYS A 132 -27.94 25.67 -0.87
N GLN A 133 -28.33 24.71 -1.72
CA GLN A 133 -29.67 24.13 -1.68
C GLN A 133 -29.94 23.40 -0.35
N PRO A 134 -31.20 23.37 0.12
CA PRO A 134 -31.57 22.61 1.30
C PRO A 134 -31.18 21.13 1.20
N SER A 135 -30.28 20.70 2.07
CA SER A 135 -29.78 19.33 2.18
C SER A 135 -29.49 18.97 3.65
N VAL A 136 -29.17 17.72 3.94
CA VAL A 136 -28.75 17.31 5.30
C VAL A 136 -27.49 18.06 5.74
N PHE A 137 -26.67 18.51 4.79
CA PHE A 137 -25.50 19.34 5.08
C PHE A 137 -25.87 20.74 5.55
N SER A 138 -27.08 21.23 5.28
CA SER A 138 -27.60 22.46 5.91
C SER A 138 -27.74 22.26 7.43
N VAL A 139 -28.17 21.08 7.87
CA VAL A 139 -28.24 20.74 9.29
C VAL A 139 -26.85 20.58 9.90
N ILE A 140 -25.92 19.92 9.20
CA ILE A 140 -24.52 19.79 9.65
C ILE A 140 -23.85 21.16 9.78
N ARG A 141 -24.06 22.04 8.81
CA ARG A 141 -23.60 23.43 8.85
C ARG A 141 -24.21 24.20 10.02
N ALA A 142 -25.50 24.00 10.31
CA ALA A 142 -26.15 24.61 11.47
C ALA A 142 -25.54 24.12 12.79
N ILE A 143 -25.22 22.82 12.93
CA ILE A 143 -24.52 22.26 14.09
C ILE A 143 -23.11 22.85 14.21
N GLN A 144 -22.36 22.91 13.12
CA GLN A 144 -21.02 23.50 13.09
C GLN A 144 -21.05 24.96 13.57
N LYS A 145 -22.00 25.77 13.08
CA LYS A 145 -22.18 27.16 13.50
C LYS A 145 -22.65 27.29 14.95
N ALA A 146 -23.45 26.34 15.44
CA ALA A 146 -23.91 26.35 16.82
C ALA A 146 -22.74 26.25 17.81
N PHE A 147 -21.71 25.49 17.45
CA PHE A 147 -20.55 25.21 18.29
C PHE A 147 -19.25 25.89 17.81
N SER A 148 -19.32 26.80 16.83
CA SER A 148 -18.13 27.37 16.22
C SER A 148 -17.24 28.09 17.23
N ALA A 149 -15.94 27.83 17.16
CA ALA A 149 -14.91 28.44 18.00
C ALA A 149 -13.59 28.45 17.22
N GLU A 150 -12.86 29.56 17.22
CA GLU A 150 -11.51 29.64 16.63
C GLU A 150 -10.44 29.11 17.59
N GLU A 151 -10.78 29.09 18.89
CA GLU A 151 -9.92 28.71 20.00
C GLU A 151 -9.61 27.20 20.06
N ASP A 152 -10.34 26.39 19.28
CA ASP A 152 -10.28 24.94 19.29
C ASP A 152 -10.24 24.32 17.89
N VAL A 153 -9.23 23.48 17.65
CA VAL A 153 -8.98 22.84 16.35
C VAL A 153 -9.34 21.35 16.33
N PHE A 154 -9.84 20.79 17.44
CA PHE A 154 -10.18 19.37 17.57
C PHE A 154 -11.66 19.13 17.88
N LEU A 155 -12.39 20.04 18.53
CA LEU A 155 -13.83 19.83 18.71
C LEU A 155 -14.55 19.86 17.35
N GLY A 156 -15.41 18.88 17.09
CA GLY A 156 -16.04 18.71 15.78
C GLY A 156 -16.92 17.47 15.67
N LEU A 157 -17.35 17.19 14.43
CA LEU A 157 -18.10 16.01 14.06
C LEU A 157 -17.21 15.01 13.33
N TYR A 158 -17.19 13.77 13.80
CA TYR A 158 -16.28 12.71 13.35
C TYR A 158 -17.05 11.48 12.90
N GLY A 159 -16.71 10.87 11.77
CA GLY A 159 -17.33 9.61 11.37
C GLY A 159 -17.24 9.31 9.88
N ALA A 160 -18.35 8.87 9.31
CA ALA A 160 -18.44 8.37 7.94
C ALA A 160 -19.61 9.01 7.16
N PHE A 161 -19.39 9.14 5.86
CA PHE A 161 -20.30 9.66 4.85
C PHE A 161 -20.47 8.57 3.77
N GLY A 162 -21.70 8.12 3.57
CA GLY A 162 -22.07 7.09 2.61
C GLY A 162 -22.29 7.67 1.22
N TYR A 163 -22.11 6.82 0.20
CA TYR A 163 -22.18 7.18 -1.21
C TYR A 163 -23.54 7.80 -1.60
N ASP A 164 -24.62 7.32 -1.00
CA ASP A 164 -25.98 7.76 -1.32
C ASP A 164 -26.27 9.23 -0.91
N LEU A 165 -25.36 9.92 -0.21
CA LEU A 165 -25.46 11.38 -0.03
C LEU A 165 -25.47 12.14 -1.37
N ILE A 166 -24.99 11.54 -2.45
CA ILE A 166 -25.02 12.16 -3.79
C ILE A 166 -26.44 12.47 -4.27
N PHE A 167 -27.44 11.68 -3.85
CA PHE A 167 -28.85 11.88 -4.21
C PHE A 167 -29.43 13.18 -3.63
N GLN A 168 -28.69 13.85 -2.74
CA GLN A 168 -29.10 15.17 -2.23
C GLN A 168 -28.73 16.32 -3.17
N PHE A 169 -27.77 16.12 -4.07
CA PHE A 169 -27.16 17.18 -4.88
C PHE A 169 -27.32 16.96 -6.38
N GLU A 170 -27.35 15.71 -6.82
CA GLU A 170 -27.50 15.36 -8.22
C GLU A 170 -28.94 15.01 -8.55
N ALA A 171 -29.35 15.32 -9.78
CA ALA A 171 -30.61 14.86 -10.35
C ALA A 171 -30.47 13.38 -10.79
N LEU A 172 -30.26 12.51 -9.80
CA LEU A 172 -30.16 11.06 -9.93
C LEU A 172 -31.31 10.41 -9.16
N GLU A 173 -32.00 9.46 -9.78
CA GLU A 173 -33.04 8.69 -9.11
C GLU A 173 -32.50 7.31 -8.70
N PRO A 174 -32.73 6.86 -7.45
CA PRO A 174 -32.34 5.53 -7.02
C PRO A 174 -33.14 4.46 -7.79
N MET A 175 -32.45 3.54 -8.46
CA MET A 175 -33.05 2.44 -9.23
C MET A 175 -33.18 1.15 -8.42
N LYS A 176 -32.51 1.07 -7.27
CA LYS A 176 -32.45 -0.12 -6.41
C LYS A 176 -33.10 0.13 -5.05
N PRO A 177 -33.69 -0.91 -4.41
CA PRO A 177 -34.11 -0.79 -3.02
C PRO A 177 -32.88 -0.65 -2.10
N ARG A 178 -32.92 0.34 -1.19
CA ARG A 178 -31.93 0.48 -0.12
C ARG A 178 -32.41 -0.29 1.12
N PRO A 179 -31.52 -1.01 1.83
CA PRO A 179 -31.87 -1.63 3.11
C PRO A 179 -32.45 -0.61 4.11
N GLU A 180 -33.39 -1.03 4.96
CA GLU A 180 -34.01 -0.14 5.95
C GLU A 180 -33.03 0.36 7.02
N ASP A 181 -31.98 -0.39 7.29
CA ASP A 181 -30.92 -0.07 8.22
C ASP A 181 -29.76 0.71 7.57
N GLN A 182 -29.79 0.94 6.25
CA GLN A 182 -28.81 1.78 5.58
C GLN A 182 -28.97 3.24 6.04
N VAL A 183 -27.83 3.84 6.39
CA VAL A 183 -27.71 5.26 6.71
C VAL A 183 -26.76 5.91 5.72
N ASP A 184 -27.01 7.17 5.38
CA ASP A 184 -26.22 7.91 4.39
C ASP A 184 -25.08 8.68 5.07
N MET A 185 -25.17 8.93 6.37
CA MET A 185 -24.12 9.61 7.14
C MET A 185 -24.23 9.20 8.60
N HIS A 186 -23.10 8.99 9.27
CA HIS A 186 -23.04 8.75 10.71
C HIS A 186 -21.82 9.46 11.30
N LEU A 187 -22.09 10.55 12.02
CA LEU A 187 -21.08 11.37 12.69
C LEU A 187 -21.30 11.34 14.21
N PHE A 188 -20.24 11.59 14.95
CA PHE A 188 -20.23 11.68 16.41
C PHE A 188 -19.70 13.04 16.84
N LEU A 189 -20.27 13.59 17.93
CA LEU A 189 -19.65 14.68 18.68
C LEU A 189 -18.94 14.07 19.89
N PRO A 190 -17.61 13.91 19.87
CA PRO A 190 -16.86 13.45 21.03
C PRO A 190 -16.64 14.56 22.06
N ASP A 191 -16.45 14.17 23.31
CA ASP A 191 -16.06 15.07 24.41
C ASP A 191 -14.84 14.58 25.21
N GLU A 192 -14.18 13.54 24.71
CA GLU A 192 -12.85 13.11 25.10
C GLU A 192 -12.15 12.54 23.87
N ILE A 193 -11.02 13.14 23.47
CA ILE A 193 -10.27 12.81 22.26
C ILE A 193 -8.82 12.52 22.65
N TRP A 194 -8.28 11.39 22.17
CA TRP A 194 -6.86 11.08 22.23
C TRP A 194 -6.20 11.46 20.92
N VAL A 195 -5.07 12.15 21.00
CA VAL A 195 -4.27 12.60 19.86
C VAL A 195 -2.84 12.15 20.08
N VAL A 196 -2.26 11.42 19.13
CA VAL A 196 -0.86 10.99 19.16
C VAL A 196 -0.16 11.55 17.94
N ASP A 197 0.91 12.30 18.16
CA ASP A 197 1.86 12.65 17.11
C ASP A 197 2.90 11.54 17.04
N ARG A 198 2.82 10.70 16.00
CA ARG A 198 3.70 9.53 15.85
C ARG A 198 5.13 9.91 15.50
N LYS A 199 5.37 11.15 15.05
CA LYS A 199 6.70 11.64 14.71
C LYS A 199 7.48 12.02 15.96
N THR A 200 6.82 12.69 16.90
CA THR A 200 7.43 13.10 18.18
C THR A 200 7.26 12.07 19.29
N GLY A 201 6.28 11.17 19.17
CA GLY A 201 5.86 10.25 20.23
C GLY A 201 4.99 10.90 21.30
N ASP A 202 4.65 12.19 21.15
CA ASP A 202 3.81 12.90 22.11
C ASP A 202 2.34 12.43 22.00
N ALA A 203 1.75 12.13 23.15
CA ALA A 203 0.35 11.76 23.28
C ALA A 203 -0.40 12.79 24.14
N PHE A 204 -1.62 13.13 23.73
CA PHE A 204 -2.46 14.11 24.39
C PHE A 204 -3.87 13.56 24.55
N ARG A 205 -4.52 13.94 25.65
CA ARG A 205 -5.94 13.73 25.90
C ARG A 205 -6.62 15.07 26.05
N ILE A 206 -7.62 15.32 25.21
CA ILE A 206 -8.42 16.54 25.19
C ILE A 206 -9.81 16.20 25.70
N ALA A 207 -10.18 16.75 26.86
CA ALA A 207 -11.49 16.53 27.46
C ALA A 207 -12.32 17.82 27.41
N TYR A 208 -13.60 17.69 27.09
CA TYR A 208 -14.55 18.78 26.99
C TYR A 208 -15.63 18.62 28.05
N ASP A 209 -16.03 19.73 28.66
CA ASP A 209 -17.25 19.85 29.43
C ASP A 209 -18.11 20.99 28.88
N PHE A 210 -19.41 20.75 28.81
CA PHE A 210 -20.39 21.67 28.25
C PHE A 210 -21.26 22.22 29.36
N ALA A 211 -21.50 23.54 29.36
CA ALA A 211 -22.44 24.19 30.25
C ALA A 211 -23.51 24.95 29.46
N VAL A 212 -24.76 24.75 29.86
CA VAL A 212 -25.95 25.37 29.27
C VAL A 212 -26.76 26.01 30.41
N GLY A 213 -26.71 27.34 30.51
CA GLY A 213 -27.28 28.04 31.65
C GLY A 213 -26.55 27.66 32.95
N ALA A 214 -27.27 27.14 33.93
CA ALA A 214 -26.72 26.72 35.22
C ALA A 214 -26.27 25.24 35.26
N GLU A 215 -26.66 24.43 34.26
CA GLU A 215 -26.27 23.03 34.19
C GLU A 215 -24.92 22.88 33.47
N SER A 216 -24.08 21.99 33.99
CA SER A 216 -22.77 21.67 33.42
C SER A 216 -22.52 20.17 33.46
N THR A 217 -21.87 19.65 32.43
CA THR A 217 -21.41 18.26 32.40
C THR A 217 -20.17 18.03 33.26
N ALA A 218 -19.56 19.07 33.83
CA ALA A 218 -18.38 18.92 34.67
C ALA A 218 -18.62 17.91 35.81
N GLY A 219 -17.78 16.89 35.89
CA GLY A 219 -17.90 15.80 36.87
C GLY A 219 -18.88 14.68 36.50
N TRP A 220 -19.65 14.80 35.42
CA TRP A 220 -20.51 13.71 34.93
C TRP A 220 -19.67 12.63 34.21
N PRO A 221 -20.01 11.34 34.36
CA PRO A 221 -19.28 10.25 33.73
C PRO A 221 -19.37 10.27 32.19
N ARG A 222 -18.28 9.85 31.52
CA ARG A 222 -18.18 9.68 30.06
C ARG A 222 -18.46 8.23 29.65
N GLU A 223 -19.63 7.75 30.04
CA GLU A 223 -20.09 6.37 29.79
C GLU A 223 -20.89 6.28 28.47
N GLY A 224 -20.98 5.08 27.93
CA GLY A 224 -21.76 4.77 26.73
C GLY A 224 -22.30 3.34 26.78
N ALA A 225 -23.19 3.03 25.85
CA ALA A 225 -23.74 1.68 25.73
C ALA A 225 -22.67 0.68 25.25
N PHE A 226 -22.77 -0.54 25.77
CA PHE A 226 -21.94 -1.67 25.35
C PHE A 226 -22.65 -2.46 24.25
N TYR A 227 -21.95 -2.69 23.15
CA TYR A 227 -22.40 -3.41 21.96
C TYR A 227 -21.52 -4.65 21.76
N PRO A 228 -21.93 -5.85 22.18
CA PRO A 228 -21.08 -7.03 22.03
C PRO A 228 -20.79 -7.31 20.55
N PHE A 229 -19.52 -7.55 20.22
CA PHE A 229 -19.17 -8.15 18.94
C PHE A 229 -19.57 -9.62 18.95
N GLU A 230 -20.40 -10.01 17.99
CA GLU A 230 -20.77 -11.41 17.74
C GLU A 230 -19.96 -11.94 16.55
N PRO A 231 -19.05 -12.91 16.78
CA PRO A 231 -18.38 -13.62 15.69
C PRO A 231 -19.38 -14.28 14.75
N SER A 232 -19.02 -14.47 13.48
CA SER A 232 -19.93 -15.11 12.52
C SER A 232 -20.35 -16.50 12.99
N GLY A 233 -21.65 -16.76 13.03
CA GLY A 233 -22.20 -18.11 13.01
C GLY A 233 -22.24 -18.71 11.60
N ASP A 234 -23.01 -19.79 11.42
CA ASP A 234 -23.15 -20.54 10.17
C ASP A 234 -24.06 -19.87 9.10
N ARG A 235 -24.27 -18.55 9.18
CA ARG A 235 -25.10 -17.82 8.21
C ARG A 235 -24.55 -18.02 6.77
N PRO A 236 -25.41 -18.25 5.76
CA PRO A 236 -24.97 -18.34 4.37
C PRO A 236 -24.34 -17.02 3.92
N LEU A 237 -23.19 -17.10 3.23
CA LEU A 237 -22.57 -15.96 2.58
C LEU A 237 -23.11 -15.82 1.15
N PRO A 238 -23.26 -14.59 0.64
CA PRO A 238 -23.41 -14.39 -0.81
C PRO A 238 -22.22 -15.03 -1.55
N PRO A 239 -22.46 -15.75 -2.66
CA PRO A 239 -21.40 -16.40 -3.41
C PRO A 239 -20.52 -15.39 -4.15
N ASP A 240 -19.23 -15.71 -4.28
CA ASP A 240 -18.34 -15.01 -5.21
C ASP A 240 -18.80 -15.25 -6.66
N ARG A 241 -18.56 -14.27 -7.54
CA ARG A 241 -19.06 -14.31 -8.93
C ARG A 241 -17.94 -14.06 -9.94
N PRO A 242 -17.14 -15.08 -10.25
CA PRO A 242 -16.14 -14.98 -11.31
C PRO A 242 -16.76 -14.50 -12.63
N GLY A 243 -16.13 -13.57 -13.32
CA GLY A 243 -16.61 -12.97 -14.56
C GLY A 243 -17.67 -11.89 -14.43
N TYR A 244 -18.20 -11.60 -13.23
CA TYR A 244 -19.19 -10.55 -13.03
C TYR A 244 -18.62 -9.17 -13.39
N PHE A 245 -17.41 -8.86 -12.91
CA PHE A 245 -16.79 -7.56 -13.13
C PHE A 245 -16.36 -7.40 -14.58
N ALA A 246 -15.76 -8.43 -15.18
CA ALA A 246 -15.48 -8.45 -16.61
C ALA A 246 -16.77 -8.24 -17.44
N GLY A 247 -17.91 -8.75 -16.96
CA GLY A 247 -19.23 -8.48 -17.53
C GLY A 247 -19.63 -6.99 -17.47
N LEU A 248 -19.38 -6.31 -16.36
CA LEU A 248 -19.61 -4.86 -16.22
C LEU A 248 -18.73 -4.06 -17.19
N VAL A 249 -17.45 -4.42 -17.32
CA VAL A 249 -16.52 -3.76 -18.24
C VAL A 249 -17.04 -3.85 -19.68
N ARG A 250 -17.43 -5.04 -20.14
CA ARG A 250 -17.99 -5.23 -21.49
C ARG A 250 -19.28 -4.44 -21.72
N LYS A 251 -20.11 -4.26 -20.68
CA LYS A 251 -21.33 -3.43 -20.77
C LYS A 251 -21.03 -1.93 -20.86
N ALA A 252 -19.92 -1.46 -20.30
CA ALA A 252 -19.52 -0.04 -20.38
C ALA A 252 -18.95 0.33 -21.76
N MET A 253 -18.37 -0.64 -22.47
CA MET A 253 -17.67 -0.38 -23.74
C MET A 253 -18.46 0.41 -24.78
N PRO A 254 -19.73 0.07 -25.11
CA PRO A 254 -20.52 0.83 -26.08
C PRO A 254 -20.65 2.32 -25.72
N SER A 255 -20.87 2.64 -24.44
CA SER A 255 -21.01 4.01 -23.96
C SER A 255 -19.76 4.86 -24.15
N PHE A 256 -18.56 4.26 -24.15
CA PHE A 256 -17.34 4.99 -24.49
C PHE A 256 -17.27 5.36 -25.97
N TYR A 257 -17.70 4.46 -26.86
CA TYR A 257 -17.69 4.70 -28.30
C TYR A 257 -18.78 5.68 -28.74
N GLU A 258 -19.90 5.70 -28.03
CA GLU A 258 -21.00 6.66 -28.24
C GLU A 258 -20.70 8.05 -27.64
N GLY A 259 -19.72 8.13 -26.74
CA GLY A 259 -19.30 9.38 -26.10
C GLY A 259 -20.09 9.75 -24.84
N ASP A 260 -20.89 8.83 -24.31
CA ASP A 260 -21.64 9.01 -23.06
C ASP A 260 -20.73 8.92 -21.84
N LEU A 261 -19.72 8.05 -21.90
CA LEU A 261 -18.70 7.87 -20.88
C LEU A 261 -17.31 8.14 -21.47
N PHE A 262 -16.41 8.67 -20.65
CA PHE A 262 -14.96 8.71 -20.89
C PHE A 262 -14.25 7.77 -19.92
N GLU A 263 -14.78 7.67 -18.71
CA GLU A 263 -14.31 6.82 -17.63
C GLU A 263 -15.52 6.37 -16.78
N VAL A 264 -15.51 5.13 -16.30
CA VAL A 264 -16.42 4.69 -15.23
C VAL A 264 -15.71 3.73 -14.28
N VAL A 265 -16.03 3.81 -12.99
CA VAL A 265 -15.44 2.98 -11.94
C VAL A 265 -16.52 2.06 -11.35
N PRO A 266 -16.88 0.95 -12.03
CA PRO A 266 -17.74 -0.07 -11.46
C PRO A 266 -17.09 -0.72 -10.24
N SER A 267 -17.89 -1.39 -9.42
CA SER A 267 -17.43 -2.13 -8.25
C SER A 267 -18.17 -3.44 -8.06
N GLN A 268 -17.54 -4.36 -7.33
CA GLN A 268 -18.12 -5.61 -6.87
C GLN A 268 -17.82 -5.85 -5.39
N ALA A 269 -18.70 -6.60 -4.72
CA ALA A 269 -18.60 -6.89 -3.30
C ALA A 269 -18.25 -8.35 -3.06
N PHE A 270 -17.34 -8.58 -2.12
CA PHE A 270 -16.91 -9.88 -1.64
C PHE A 270 -17.32 -10.04 -0.18
N TYR A 271 -17.67 -11.26 0.20
CA TYR A 271 -18.16 -11.57 1.55
C TYR A 271 -17.33 -12.68 2.18
N ARG A 272 -16.88 -12.49 3.42
CA ARG A 272 -16.17 -13.50 4.20
C ARG A 272 -16.70 -13.55 5.62
N ARG A 273 -16.60 -14.71 6.27
CA ARG A 273 -16.85 -14.81 7.71
C ARG A 273 -15.67 -14.21 8.46
N CYS A 274 -15.94 -13.45 9.52
CA CYS A 274 -14.93 -12.91 10.40
C CYS A 274 -15.08 -13.53 11.80
N MET A 275 -14.02 -14.20 12.24
CA MET A 275 -13.92 -14.77 13.60
C MET A 275 -13.06 -13.90 14.53
N LEU A 276 -12.26 -12.98 13.95
CA LEU A 276 -11.40 -12.07 14.69
C LEU A 276 -12.21 -10.92 15.28
N LYS A 277 -11.70 -10.35 16.38
CA LYS A 277 -12.24 -9.09 16.89
C LYS A 277 -11.97 -7.97 15.88
N PRO A 278 -12.88 -6.99 15.74
CA PRO A 278 -12.66 -5.81 14.90
C PRO A 278 -11.30 -5.11 15.14
N SER A 279 -10.84 -5.01 16.38
CA SER A 279 -9.54 -4.40 16.70
C SER A 279 -8.34 -5.21 16.18
N GLU A 280 -8.45 -6.54 16.10
CA GLU A 280 -7.42 -7.41 15.52
C GLU A 280 -7.37 -7.24 14.00
N VAL A 281 -8.53 -7.15 13.34
CA VAL A 281 -8.62 -6.88 11.89
C VAL A 281 -8.00 -5.52 11.55
N PHE A 282 -8.30 -4.48 12.33
CA PHE A 282 -7.68 -3.16 12.14
C PHE A 282 -6.16 -3.17 12.32
N LYS A 283 -5.65 -3.86 13.35
CA LYS A 283 -4.20 -4.02 13.60
C LYS A 283 -3.52 -4.78 12.44
N ASN A 284 -4.15 -5.86 11.97
CA ASN A 284 -3.67 -6.63 10.82
C ASN A 284 -3.60 -5.75 9.56
N LEU A 285 -4.69 -5.07 9.21
CA LEU A 285 -4.77 -4.23 8.02
C LEU A 285 -3.76 -3.09 8.05
N SER A 286 -3.61 -2.42 9.21
CA SER A 286 -2.65 -1.33 9.39
C SER A 286 -1.19 -1.77 9.21
N ARG A 287 -0.87 -3.02 9.54
CA ARG A 287 0.46 -3.61 9.34
C ARG A 287 0.71 -4.01 7.89
N ILE A 288 -0.28 -4.62 7.23
CA ILE A 288 -0.17 -5.09 5.85
C ILE A 288 -0.14 -3.91 4.88
N ASN A 289 -1.03 -2.93 5.08
CA ASN A 289 -1.22 -1.84 4.14
C ASN A 289 -1.30 -0.49 4.87
N PRO A 290 -0.18 0.08 5.34
CA PRO A 290 -0.18 1.42 5.93
C PRO A 290 -0.58 2.48 4.90
N SER A 291 -1.46 3.41 5.29
CA SER A 291 -2.02 4.45 4.40
C SER A 291 -2.14 5.80 5.11
N PRO A 292 -2.38 6.90 4.37
CA PRO A 292 -2.63 8.22 4.96
C PRO A 292 -3.98 8.33 5.68
N TYR A 293 -4.96 7.49 5.32
CA TYR A 293 -6.31 7.50 5.90
C TYR A 293 -6.70 6.10 6.40
N GLY A 294 -6.07 5.67 7.49
CA GLY A 294 -6.49 4.52 8.29
C GLY A 294 -7.67 4.88 9.21
N PHE A 295 -8.61 3.97 9.36
CA PHE A 295 -9.76 4.19 10.24
C PHE A 295 -10.34 2.89 10.81
N PHE A 296 -10.87 3.02 12.02
CA PHE A 296 -11.66 2.01 12.72
C PHE A 296 -12.81 2.71 13.43
N ILE A 297 -14.02 2.55 12.91
CA ILE A 297 -15.22 3.27 13.36
C ILE A 297 -16.26 2.25 13.81
N HIS A 298 -16.76 2.39 15.03
CA HIS A 298 -17.87 1.59 15.53
C HIS A 298 -19.17 2.39 15.50
N LEU A 299 -20.08 1.98 14.62
CA LEU A 299 -21.36 2.64 14.34
C LEU A 299 -22.54 2.04 15.15
N GLY A 300 -22.26 1.15 16.12
CA GLY A 300 -23.25 0.45 16.93
C GLY A 300 -23.58 -0.96 16.41
N HIS A 301 -24.22 -1.08 15.25
CA HIS A 301 -24.56 -2.39 14.66
C HIS A 301 -23.52 -2.90 13.65
N GLN A 302 -22.55 -2.06 13.28
CA GLN A 302 -21.50 -2.37 12.33
C GLN A 302 -20.19 -1.66 12.70
N HIS A 303 -19.09 -2.17 12.15
CA HIS A 303 -17.77 -1.55 12.20
C HIS A 303 -17.27 -1.27 10.78
N LEU A 304 -16.65 -0.11 10.59
CA LEU A 304 -15.91 0.22 9.38
C LEU A 304 -14.43 0.20 9.70
N ILE A 305 -13.68 -0.66 9.02
CA ILE A 305 -12.24 -0.84 9.22
C ILE A 305 -11.58 -0.66 7.87
N GLY A 306 -10.69 0.32 7.73
CA GLY A 306 -10.09 0.60 6.43
C GLY A 306 -8.73 1.26 6.51
N SER A 307 -8.07 1.25 5.36
CA SER A 307 -6.77 1.88 5.15
C SER A 307 -6.73 2.48 3.75
N SER A 308 -7.34 3.66 3.63
CA SER A 308 -7.57 4.33 2.36
C SER A 308 -6.32 5.09 1.89
N PRO A 309 -5.91 4.89 0.62
CA PRO A 309 -4.76 5.60 0.07
C PRO A 309 -5.08 7.06 -0.28
N GLU A 310 -6.36 7.43 -0.45
CA GLU A 310 -6.75 8.64 -1.16
C GLU A 310 -7.41 9.68 -0.26
N MET A 311 -6.85 10.89 -0.28
CA MET A 311 -7.48 12.09 0.29
C MET A 311 -8.73 12.43 -0.51
N TYR A 312 -9.86 12.59 0.18
CA TYR A 312 -11.07 13.09 -0.46
C TYR A 312 -11.03 14.61 -0.54
N VAL A 313 -11.31 15.30 0.57
CA VAL A 313 -11.24 16.76 0.69
C VAL A 313 -10.61 17.12 2.03
N ARG A 314 -9.58 17.97 2.00
CA ARG A 314 -9.02 18.60 3.18
C ARG A 314 -9.12 20.11 3.06
N VAL A 315 -9.57 20.77 4.14
CA VAL A 315 -9.68 22.21 4.22
C VAL A 315 -9.01 22.69 5.50
N VAL A 316 -8.05 23.60 5.35
CA VAL A 316 -7.38 24.27 6.47
C VAL A 316 -7.51 25.78 6.27
N GLY A 317 -8.27 26.43 7.14
CA GLY A 317 -8.68 27.83 6.97
C GLY A 317 -9.48 27.98 5.67
N ARG A 318 -8.89 28.65 4.67
CA ARG A 318 -9.50 28.85 3.35
C ARG A 318 -8.90 27.98 2.25
N GLN A 319 -7.82 27.26 2.52
CA GLN A 319 -7.18 26.42 1.52
C GLN A 319 -7.89 25.07 1.45
N VAL A 320 -8.37 24.71 0.25
CA VAL A 320 -8.91 23.38 -0.07
C VAL A 320 -7.88 22.60 -0.87
N GLU A 321 -7.71 21.33 -0.55
CA GLU A 321 -6.82 20.44 -1.27
C GLU A 321 -7.38 19.02 -1.38
N THR A 322 -6.94 18.33 -2.43
CA THR A 322 -7.27 16.94 -2.75
C THR A 322 -6.04 16.26 -3.36
N SER A 323 -6.06 14.93 -3.45
CA SER A 323 -4.96 14.18 -4.05
C SER A 323 -5.48 12.97 -4.82
N PRO A 324 -6.01 13.16 -6.06
CA PRO A 324 -6.47 12.05 -6.87
C PRO A 324 -5.32 11.10 -7.19
N ILE A 325 -5.63 9.80 -7.15
CA ILE A 325 -4.68 8.72 -7.36
C ILE A 325 -5.13 7.89 -8.56
N SER A 326 -4.20 7.61 -9.45
CA SER A 326 -4.41 6.64 -10.53
C SER A 326 -3.07 6.02 -10.91
N GLY A 327 -3.10 4.82 -11.50
CA GLY A 327 -1.92 4.04 -11.80
C GLY A 327 -1.30 3.39 -10.57
N THR A 328 -1.20 2.06 -10.60
CA THR A 328 -0.63 1.26 -9.50
C THR A 328 0.34 0.25 -10.05
N ILE A 329 1.54 0.17 -9.48
CA ILE A 329 2.48 -0.90 -9.79
C ILE A 329 3.14 -1.45 -8.53
N ARG A 330 3.41 -2.77 -8.52
CA ARG A 330 4.04 -3.43 -7.38
C ARG A 330 5.49 -2.99 -7.17
N ARG A 331 5.95 -3.06 -5.92
CA ARG A 331 7.38 -2.99 -5.59
C ARG A 331 8.13 -4.18 -6.20
N GLY A 332 9.35 -3.93 -6.68
CA GLY A 332 10.30 -4.94 -7.11
C GLY A 332 11.02 -5.60 -5.93
N ALA A 333 11.82 -6.64 -6.20
CA ALA A 333 12.61 -7.30 -5.18
C ALA A 333 13.82 -6.46 -4.70
N ASN A 334 14.19 -5.43 -5.47
CA ASN A 334 15.34 -4.56 -5.22
C ASN A 334 15.14 -3.19 -5.91
N ALA A 335 16.06 -2.25 -5.67
CA ALA A 335 15.97 -0.88 -6.19
C ALA A 335 15.99 -0.78 -7.72
N LEU A 336 16.64 -1.71 -8.43
CA LEU A 336 16.67 -1.70 -9.90
C LEU A 336 15.30 -2.10 -10.47
N GLU A 337 14.70 -3.16 -9.92
CA GLU A 337 13.34 -3.56 -10.29
C GLU A 337 12.30 -2.50 -9.91
N ASP A 338 12.46 -1.84 -8.75
CA ASP A 338 11.64 -0.69 -8.37
C ASP A 338 11.73 0.42 -9.43
N ALA A 339 12.96 0.78 -9.86
CA ALA A 339 13.16 1.80 -10.88
C ALA A 339 12.55 1.41 -12.24
N GLU A 340 12.68 0.16 -12.67
CA GLU A 340 12.06 -0.34 -13.90
C GLU A 340 10.53 -0.33 -13.80
N ASN A 341 9.96 -0.70 -12.66
CA ASN A 341 8.51 -0.65 -12.44
C ASN A 341 8.00 0.80 -12.42
N ILE A 342 8.68 1.71 -11.71
CA ILE A 342 8.35 3.13 -11.73
C ILE A 342 8.40 3.67 -13.16
N LYS A 343 9.44 3.32 -13.93
CA LYS A 343 9.57 3.74 -15.32
C LYS A 343 8.43 3.20 -16.18
N LYS A 344 7.99 1.96 -15.97
CA LYS A 344 6.80 1.41 -16.66
C LYS A 344 5.54 2.20 -16.33
N LEU A 345 5.29 2.48 -15.05
CA LEU A 345 4.14 3.25 -14.59
C LEU A 345 4.14 4.67 -15.18
N LEU A 346 5.28 5.36 -15.17
CA LEU A 346 5.41 6.71 -15.74
C LEU A 346 5.29 6.76 -17.27
N ASN A 347 5.53 5.65 -17.97
CA ASN A 347 5.34 5.57 -19.43
C ASN A 347 4.00 4.93 -19.84
N SER A 348 3.14 4.60 -18.89
CA SER A 348 1.81 4.07 -19.18
C SER A 348 0.89 5.18 -19.68
N VAL A 349 0.52 5.10 -20.96
CA VAL A 349 -0.40 6.06 -21.61
C VAL A 349 -1.81 5.95 -21.01
N LYS A 350 -2.24 4.75 -20.64
CA LYS A 350 -3.54 4.51 -19.97
C LYS A 350 -3.59 5.24 -18.63
N ASP A 351 -2.62 4.97 -17.75
CA ASP A 351 -2.59 5.53 -16.39
C ASP A 351 -2.41 7.07 -16.42
N GLU A 352 -1.67 7.58 -17.40
CA GLU A 352 -1.55 9.04 -17.62
C GLU A 352 -2.89 9.68 -18.03
N ALA A 353 -3.62 9.05 -18.95
CA ALA A 353 -4.91 9.56 -19.39
C ALA A 353 -5.94 9.55 -18.25
N GLU A 354 -6.00 8.46 -17.48
CA GLU A 354 -6.86 8.30 -16.32
C GLU A 354 -6.60 9.40 -15.27
N LEU A 355 -5.33 9.56 -14.84
CA LEU A 355 -4.98 10.56 -13.85
C LEU A 355 -5.24 12.00 -14.35
N THR A 356 -5.06 12.23 -15.66
CA THR A 356 -5.34 13.54 -16.27
C THR A 356 -6.82 13.88 -16.18
N MET A 357 -7.72 12.94 -16.50
CA MET A 357 -9.17 13.16 -16.39
C MET A 357 -9.60 13.39 -14.94
N CYS A 358 -9.10 12.60 -13.99
CA CYS A 358 -9.34 12.80 -12.57
C CYS A 358 -8.92 14.22 -12.12
N THR A 359 -7.75 14.66 -12.58
CA THR A 359 -7.20 15.99 -12.26
C THR A 359 -8.04 17.12 -12.84
N ASP A 360 -8.48 17.00 -14.09
CA ASP A 360 -9.27 18.07 -14.71
C ASP A 360 -10.69 18.19 -14.14
N VAL A 361 -11.32 17.07 -13.76
CA VAL A 361 -12.61 17.12 -13.06
C VAL A 361 -12.45 17.70 -11.65
N ASP A 362 -11.39 17.34 -10.93
CA ASP A 362 -11.10 17.91 -9.62
C ASP A 362 -10.86 19.44 -9.70
N ARG A 363 -10.13 19.91 -10.73
CA ARG A 363 -9.96 21.34 -11.01
C ARG A 363 -11.29 22.02 -11.33
N ASN A 364 -12.16 21.36 -12.10
CA ASN A 364 -13.51 21.85 -12.38
C ASN A 364 -14.34 21.98 -11.09
N ASP A 365 -14.32 20.97 -10.22
CA ASP A 365 -15.06 20.96 -8.96
C ASP A 365 -14.61 22.10 -8.04
N LYS A 366 -13.29 22.35 -7.94
CA LYS A 366 -12.75 23.50 -7.19
C LYS A 366 -13.09 24.84 -7.82
N SER A 367 -13.09 24.94 -9.14
CA SER A 367 -13.29 26.22 -9.86
C SER A 367 -14.67 26.83 -9.59
N ARG A 368 -15.66 26.02 -9.19
CA ARG A 368 -16.99 26.47 -8.80
C ARG A 368 -17.02 27.27 -7.49
N ILE A 369 -16.09 26.99 -6.57
CA ILE A 369 -16.14 27.48 -5.18
C ILE A 369 -14.87 28.20 -4.74
N CYS A 370 -13.83 28.23 -5.58
CA CYS A 370 -12.55 28.86 -5.28
C CYS A 370 -12.42 30.24 -5.96
N LEU A 371 -11.55 31.09 -5.42
CA LEU A 371 -11.17 32.34 -6.06
C LEU A 371 -10.64 32.06 -7.48
N PRO A 372 -11.11 32.79 -8.51
CA PRO A 372 -10.58 32.64 -9.87
C PRO A 372 -9.05 32.75 -9.90
N GLY A 373 -8.39 31.80 -10.56
CA GLY A 373 -6.92 31.73 -10.65
C GLY A 373 -6.20 31.13 -9.45
N SER A 374 -6.90 30.79 -8.35
CA SER A 374 -6.27 30.17 -7.16
C SER A 374 -6.04 28.65 -7.31
N VAL A 375 -6.82 27.99 -8.18
CA VAL A 375 -6.75 26.53 -8.40
C VAL A 375 -5.45 26.16 -9.12
N ARG A 376 -4.60 25.38 -8.47
CA ARG A 376 -3.26 25.02 -8.98
C ARG A 376 -2.97 23.55 -8.73
N VAL A 377 -2.41 22.90 -9.74
CA VAL A 377 -1.77 21.57 -9.61
C VAL A 377 -0.34 21.81 -9.12
N ILE A 378 -0.07 21.51 -7.86
CA ILE A 378 1.24 21.73 -7.22
C ILE A 378 2.12 20.48 -7.20
N GLY A 379 1.54 19.32 -7.52
CA GLY A 379 2.26 18.08 -7.82
C GLY A 379 1.53 17.34 -8.92
N ARG A 380 2.24 16.89 -9.95
CA ARG A 380 1.69 16.11 -11.07
C ARG A 380 2.48 14.83 -11.25
N ARG A 381 1.78 13.70 -11.37
CA ARG A 381 2.30 12.33 -11.53
C ARG A 381 3.44 12.02 -10.57
N GLN A 382 3.32 12.50 -9.33
CA GLN A 382 4.32 12.24 -8.30
C GLN A 382 4.25 10.78 -7.90
N ILE A 383 5.41 10.13 -7.80
CA ILE A 383 5.49 8.76 -7.29
C ILE A 383 5.38 8.81 -5.78
N GLU A 384 4.29 8.22 -5.26
CA GLU A 384 4.17 7.90 -3.85
C GLU A 384 4.53 6.43 -3.63
N GLN A 385 5.49 6.22 -2.73
CA GLN A 385 5.98 4.89 -2.39
C GLN A 385 5.29 4.37 -1.14
N TYR A 386 4.68 3.19 -1.26
CA TYR A 386 4.11 2.42 -0.16
C TYR A 386 4.91 1.12 0.07
N SER A 387 4.53 0.36 1.10
CA SER A 387 5.23 -0.88 1.48
C SER A 387 5.27 -1.91 0.34
N HIS A 388 4.16 -2.05 -0.41
CA HIS A 388 3.99 -3.09 -1.43
C HIS A 388 3.82 -2.56 -2.86
N LEU A 389 3.55 -1.27 -3.02
CA LEU A 389 3.20 -0.68 -4.31
C LEU A 389 3.70 0.76 -4.45
N PHE A 390 3.67 1.27 -5.68
CA PHE A 390 3.81 2.67 -6.05
C PHE A 390 2.49 3.16 -6.66
N HIS A 391 2.18 4.42 -6.39
CA HIS A 391 1.06 5.15 -7.01
C HIS A 391 1.57 6.40 -7.71
N THR A 392 0.92 6.78 -8.82
CA THR A 392 1.02 8.15 -9.34
C THR A 392 -0.09 9.01 -8.73
N VAL A 393 0.30 10.17 -8.20
CA VAL A 393 -0.59 11.05 -7.45
C VAL A 393 -0.43 12.49 -7.93
N ASP A 394 -1.55 13.15 -8.15
CA ASP A 394 -1.61 14.60 -8.38
C ASP A 394 -2.02 15.29 -7.07
N HIS A 395 -1.60 16.55 -6.88
CA HIS A 395 -1.95 17.34 -5.70
C HIS A 395 -2.41 18.71 -6.13
N ILE A 396 -3.67 18.98 -5.80
CA ILE A 396 -4.42 20.10 -6.35
C ILE A 396 -4.92 20.92 -5.18
N VAL A 397 -4.62 22.22 -5.22
CA VAL A 397 -5.01 23.17 -4.17
C VAL A 397 -5.84 24.30 -4.77
N GLY A 398 -6.69 24.90 -3.95
CA GLY A 398 -7.43 26.13 -4.26
C GLY A 398 -7.64 26.96 -3.01
N GLU A 399 -8.00 28.22 -3.19
CA GLU A 399 -8.45 29.08 -2.09
C GLU A 399 -9.94 29.28 -2.22
N LEU A 400 -10.73 28.88 -1.22
CA LEU A 400 -12.18 29.08 -1.20
C LEU A 400 -12.51 30.55 -1.45
N ALA A 401 -13.58 30.81 -2.21
CA ALA A 401 -14.11 32.16 -2.41
C ALA A 401 -14.96 32.62 -1.21
N PRO A 402 -15.15 33.94 -1.00
CA PRO A 402 -16.02 34.43 0.07
C PRO A 402 -17.43 33.85 -0.03
N GLY A 403 -17.99 33.44 1.10
CA GLY A 403 -19.32 32.81 1.16
C GLY A 403 -19.36 31.29 0.98
N TYR A 404 -18.23 30.65 0.67
CA TYR A 404 -18.09 29.19 0.65
C TYR A 404 -17.31 28.68 1.85
N ASP A 405 -17.66 27.48 2.31
CA ASP A 405 -17.04 26.79 3.44
C ASP A 405 -16.55 25.36 3.09
N ALA A 406 -16.01 24.65 4.09
CA ALA A 406 -15.50 23.30 3.89
C ALA A 406 -16.57 22.29 3.48
N LEU A 407 -17.85 22.51 3.83
CA LEU A 407 -18.93 21.65 3.38
C LEU A 407 -19.25 21.92 1.91
N ASP A 408 -19.11 23.15 1.41
CA ASP A 408 -19.20 23.42 -0.03
C ASP A 408 -18.09 22.71 -0.81
N ALA A 409 -16.87 22.72 -0.27
CA ALA A 409 -15.77 21.91 -0.80
C ALA A 409 -16.11 20.42 -0.82
N PHE A 410 -16.60 19.88 0.28
CA PHE A 410 -17.00 18.48 0.37
C PHE A 410 -18.12 18.12 -0.63
N MET A 411 -19.15 18.94 -0.75
CA MET A 411 -20.32 18.67 -1.59
C MET A 411 -19.99 18.80 -3.08
N THR A 412 -19.21 19.81 -3.49
CA THR A 412 -18.89 20.01 -4.91
C THR A 412 -18.02 18.90 -5.49
N HIS A 413 -17.18 18.26 -4.67
CA HIS A 413 -16.36 17.12 -5.10
C HIS A 413 -17.13 15.79 -5.08
N MET A 414 -18.38 15.77 -4.60
CA MET A 414 -19.13 14.52 -4.38
C MET A 414 -19.49 13.85 -5.72
N TRP A 415 -19.13 12.58 -5.97
CA TRP A 415 -17.94 11.90 -5.43
C TRP A 415 -16.78 12.00 -6.43
N SER A 416 -15.57 11.65 -5.97
CA SER A 416 -14.38 11.69 -6.81
C SER A 416 -14.56 10.83 -8.06
N VAL A 417 -13.92 11.25 -9.16
CA VAL A 417 -13.87 10.49 -10.42
C VAL A 417 -13.25 9.12 -10.20
N THR A 418 -12.24 9.03 -9.33
CA THR A 418 -11.53 7.79 -8.95
C THR A 418 -12.43 6.70 -8.37
N VAL A 419 -13.67 7.04 -8.01
CA VAL A 419 -14.69 6.09 -7.56
C VAL A 419 -15.99 6.18 -8.35
N THR A 420 -16.13 7.09 -9.29
CA THR A 420 -17.35 7.27 -10.09
C THR A 420 -17.05 7.13 -11.57
N GLY A 421 -16.42 8.14 -12.15
CA GLY A 421 -16.05 8.24 -13.56
C GLY A 421 -16.28 9.65 -14.11
N ALA A 422 -16.15 9.79 -15.42
CA ALA A 422 -16.29 11.04 -16.15
C ALA A 422 -17.05 10.82 -17.47
N PRO A 423 -18.02 11.67 -17.84
CA PRO A 423 -18.64 12.74 -17.04
C PRO A 423 -19.32 12.19 -15.77
N LYS A 424 -19.16 12.88 -14.63
CA LYS A 424 -19.52 12.35 -13.30
C LYS A 424 -20.97 11.89 -13.20
N LEU A 425 -21.93 12.71 -13.65
CA LEU A 425 -23.35 12.39 -13.57
C LEU A 425 -23.73 11.15 -14.39
N GLU A 426 -23.22 11.04 -15.63
CA GLU A 426 -23.50 9.88 -16.48
C GLU A 426 -22.83 8.62 -15.95
N ALA A 427 -21.60 8.71 -15.43
CA ALA A 427 -20.93 7.59 -14.78
C ALA A 427 -21.73 7.08 -13.57
N MET A 428 -22.28 7.98 -12.75
CA MET A 428 -23.11 7.60 -11.60
C MET A 428 -24.46 7.00 -12.00
N ARG A 429 -25.10 7.50 -13.08
CA ARG A 429 -26.30 6.86 -13.68
C ARG A 429 -25.99 5.45 -14.16
N TRP A 430 -24.87 5.29 -14.85
CA TRP A 430 -24.43 3.99 -15.34
C TRP A 430 -24.18 3.02 -14.18
N ILE A 431 -23.49 3.46 -13.12
CA ILE A 431 -23.24 2.68 -11.90
C ILE A 431 -24.56 2.26 -11.24
N GLU A 432 -25.49 3.20 -11.05
CA GLU A 432 -26.79 2.94 -10.45
C GLU A 432 -27.65 1.99 -11.29
N ALA A 433 -27.49 1.97 -12.62
CA ALA A 433 -28.19 1.03 -13.49
C ALA A 433 -27.56 -0.37 -13.56
N HIS A 434 -26.23 -0.49 -13.43
CA HIS A 434 -25.51 -1.72 -13.78
C HIS A 434 -24.89 -2.49 -12.61
N GLU A 435 -24.49 -1.82 -11.53
CA GLU A 435 -24.08 -2.54 -10.31
C GLU A 435 -25.29 -3.26 -9.72
N GLU A 436 -25.10 -4.36 -9.00
CA GLU A 436 -26.22 -5.12 -8.48
C GLU A 436 -26.78 -4.56 -7.17
N THR A 437 -25.91 -4.12 -6.27
CA THR A 437 -26.28 -3.63 -4.94
C THR A 437 -25.92 -2.15 -4.76
N PRO A 438 -26.62 -1.40 -3.90
CA PRO A 438 -26.20 -0.07 -3.49
C PRO A 438 -24.79 -0.07 -2.89
N ARG A 439 -24.08 1.06 -2.99
CA ARG A 439 -22.68 1.18 -2.53
C ARG A 439 -22.54 1.28 -1.00
N GLY A 440 -23.57 1.78 -0.33
CA GLY A 440 -23.50 2.07 1.10
C GLY A 440 -22.33 3.01 1.40
N TRP A 441 -21.32 2.51 2.11
CA TRP A 441 -20.13 3.30 2.47
C TRP A 441 -19.07 3.40 1.36
N TYR A 442 -19.02 2.45 0.42
CA TYR A 442 -17.96 2.40 -0.60
C TYR A 442 -18.01 3.61 -1.54
N GLY A 443 -16.86 4.27 -1.73
CA GLY A 443 -16.77 5.47 -2.56
C GLY A 443 -17.35 6.73 -1.90
N GLY A 444 -17.83 6.63 -0.65
CA GLY A 444 -18.11 7.78 0.20
C GLY A 444 -16.83 8.33 0.85
N ALA A 445 -16.93 8.89 2.05
CA ALA A 445 -15.79 9.43 2.77
C ALA A 445 -15.80 9.10 4.28
N ILE A 446 -14.63 9.18 4.91
CA ILE A 446 -14.45 9.14 6.36
C ILE A 446 -13.62 10.32 6.81
N GLY A 447 -13.72 10.69 8.08
CA GLY A 447 -12.91 11.75 8.69
C GLY A 447 -13.72 12.65 9.58
N TRP A 448 -13.45 13.95 9.54
CA TRP A 448 -14.11 14.90 10.44
C TRP A 448 -14.24 16.32 9.87
N LEU A 449 -15.20 17.04 10.46
CA LEU A 449 -15.43 18.47 10.31
C LEU A 449 -15.26 19.13 11.68
N ASN A 450 -14.27 20.01 11.82
CA ASN A 450 -14.04 20.76 13.05
C ASN A 450 -14.93 21.99 13.14
N PHE A 451 -15.22 22.43 14.36
CA PHE A 451 -16.07 23.60 14.59
C PHE A 451 -15.39 24.94 14.29
N ASN A 452 -14.06 24.96 14.13
CA ASN A 452 -13.35 26.09 13.53
C ASN A 452 -13.50 26.19 12.01
N GLY A 453 -14.18 25.22 11.36
CA GLY A 453 -14.42 25.20 9.92
C GLY A 453 -13.42 24.35 9.12
N ASN A 454 -12.37 23.80 9.74
CA ASN A 454 -11.47 22.88 9.07
C ASN A 454 -12.15 21.53 8.80
N MET A 455 -11.66 20.81 7.79
CA MET A 455 -12.13 19.48 7.44
C MET A 455 -10.95 18.61 7.02
N ASN A 456 -10.98 17.33 7.39
CA ASN A 456 -10.02 16.35 6.91
C ASN A 456 -10.74 15.04 6.61
N THR A 457 -10.79 14.68 5.33
CA THR A 457 -11.49 13.47 4.88
C THR A 457 -10.69 12.66 3.87
N GLY A 458 -10.84 11.34 3.94
CA GLY A 458 -10.34 10.37 2.97
C GLY A 458 -11.49 9.60 2.34
N LEU A 459 -11.30 9.06 1.14
CA LEU A 459 -12.33 8.23 0.50
C LEU A 459 -12.49 6.91 1.26
N THR A 460 -13.71 6.35 1.28
CA THR A 460 -13.97 5.03 1.86
C THR A 460 -13.59 3.94 0.85
N LEU A 461 -12.28 3.72 0.73
CA LEU A 461 -11.63 2.69 -0.08
C LEU A 461 -10.89 1.70 0.81
N ARG A 462 -10.57 0.51 0.26
CA ARG A 462 -9.84 -0.55 1.00
C ARG A 462 -10.46 -0.79 2.38
N THR A 463 -11.78 -0.95 2.39
CA THR A 463 -12.61 -0.96 3.60
C THR A 463 -13.28 -2.31 3.79
N ILE A 464 -13.30 -2.77 5.03
CA ILE A 464 -14.04 -3.91 5.53
C ILE A 464 -15.19 -3.36 6.37
N LYS A 465 -16.43 -3.59 5.91
CA LYS A 465 -17.63 -3.39 6.72
C LYS A 465 -17.93 -4.69 7.44
N LEU A 466 -17.80 -4.69 8.77
CA LEU A 466 -18.15 -5.84 9.62
C LEU A 466 -19.54 -5.62 10.22
N ALA A 467 -20.46 -6.54 9.98
CA ALA A 467 -21.79 -6.53 10.59
C ALA A 467 -22.28 -7.97 10.82
N GLY A 468 -22.70 -8.29 12.06
CA GLY A 468 -23.15 -9.64 12.43
C GLY A 468 -22.14 -10.74 12.08
N GLY A 469 -20.85 -10.48 12.32
CA GLY A 469 -19.74 -11.39 12.00
C GLY A 469 -19.39 -11.52 10.51
N MET A 470 -20.15 -10.89 9.60
CA MET A 470 -19.87 -10.92 8.17
C MET A 470 -19.01 -9.71 7.76
N ALA A 471 -17.92 -9.99 7.04
CA ALA A 471 -17.08 -9.00 6.40
C ALA A 471 -17.51 -8.78 4.95
N GLU A 472 -18.00 -7.57 4.67
CA GLU A 472 -18.28 -7.08 3.32
C GLU A 472 -17.10 -6.21 2.86
N MET A 473 -16.54 -6.54 1.71
CA MET A 473 -15.38 -5.87 1.11
C MET A 473 -15.72 -5.52 -0.34
N ARG A 474 -15.92 -4.24 -0.62
CA ARG A 474 -16.23 -3.76 -1.96
C ARG A 474 -15.00 -3.10 -2.59
N VAL A 475 -14.74 -3.43 -3.84
CA VAL A 475 -13.59 -2.96 -4.63
C VAL A 475 -14.03 -2.66 -6.06
N GLY A 476 -13.35 -1.72 -6.70
CA GLY A 476 -13.57 -1.34 -8.09
C GLY A 476 -12.25 -1.12 -8.84
N ALA A 477 -12.37 -0.91 -10.13
CA ALA A 477 -11.27 -0.59 -11.04
C ALA A 477 -11.76 0.43 -12.06
N THR A 478 -10.83 1.27 -12.52
CA THR A 478 -11.13 2.31 -13.48
C THR A 478 -11.21 1.73 -14.87
N VAL A 479 -12.34 1.95 -15.54
CA VAL A 479 -12.59 1.44 -16.88
C VAL A 479 -12.54 2.58 -17.88
N LEU A 480 -11.70 2.41 -18.90
CA LEU A 480 -11.60 3.26 -20.07
C LEU A 480 -11.98 2.49 -21.33
N HIS A 481 -12.09 3.18 -22.47
CA HIS A 481 -12.36 2.56 -23.76
C HIS A 481 -11.31 1.49 -24.18
N ALA A 482 -10.10 1.57 -23.63
CA ALA A 482 -8.99 0.66 -23.90
C ALA A 482 -8.79 -0.41 -22.81
N SER A 483 -9.67 -0.48 -21.81
CA SER A 483 -9.59 -1.46 -20.74
C SER A 483 -9.86 -2.88 -21.23
N ASP A 484 -9.09 -3.84 -20.72
CA ASP A 484 -9.27 -5.27 -20.95
C ASP A 484 -10.16 -5.87 -19.84
N PRO A 485 -11.35 -6.43 -20.15
CA PRO A 485 -12.32 -6.86 -19.13
C PRO A 485 -11.75 -7.83 -18.09
N GLU A 486 -10.94 -8.78 -18.53
CA GLU A 486 -10.32 -9.79 -17.69
C GLU A 486 -9.23 -9.20 -16.80
N ALA A 487 -8.39 -8.30 -17.34
CA ALA A 487 -7.37 -7.61 -16.57
C ALA A 487 -7.97 -6.70 -15.48
N GLU A 488 -9.05 -5.98 -15.76
CA GLU A 488 -9.70 -5.14 -14.75
C GLU A 488 -10.36 -5.98 -13.64
N GLU A 489 -10.90 -7.16 -13.98
CA GLU A 489 -11.39 -8.10 -12.95
C GLU A 489 -10.24 -8.61 -12.07
N GLU A 490 -9.12 -9.01 -12.65
CA GLU A 490 -7.93 -9.41 -11.90
C GLU A 490 -7.43 -8.29 -10.98
N GLU A 491 -7.45 -7.02 -11.44
CA GLU A 491 -7.11 -5.88 -10.60
C GLU A 491 -8.01 -5.79 -9.35
N THR A 492 -9.32 -6.01 -9.49
CA THR A 492 -10.21 -6.03 -8.32
C THR A 492 -9.90 -7.18 -7.35
N LEU A 493 -9.51 -8.36 -7.86
CA LEU A 493 -9.09 -9.50 -7.05
C LEU A 493 -7.81 -9.18 -6.26
N VAL A 494 -6.83 -8.54 -6.89
CA VAL A 494 -5.62 -8.06 -6.23
C VAL A 494 -5.94 -7.03 -5.13
N LYS A 495 -6.84 -6.08 -5.40
CA LYS A 495 -7.25 -5.06 -4.42
C LYS A 495 -7.95 -5.68 -3.20
N VAL A 496 -8.79 -6.70 -3.38
CA VAL A 496 -9.52 -7.33 -2.27
C VAL A 496 -8.65 -8.34 -1.49
N ALA A 497 -7.65 -8.95 -2.11
CA ALA A 497 -6.77 -9.93 -1.46
C ALA A 497 -6.12 -9.39 -0.18
N VAL A 498 -5.70 -8.12 -0.18
CA VAL A 498 -5.14 -7.45 1.01
C VAL A 498 -6.16 -7.35 2.15
N LEU A 499 -7.43 -7.10 1.83
CA LEU A 499 -8.51 -7.04 2.81
C LEU A 499 -8.85 -8.43 3.36
N MET A 500 -8.85 -9.45 2.48
CA MET A 500 -9.04 -10.84 2.90
C MET A 500 -7.93 -11.32 3.84
N GLN A 501 -6.68 -10.97 3.54
CA GLN A 501 -5.54 -11.30 4.41
C GLN A 501 -5.66 -10.68 5.81
N ALA A 502 -6.25 -9.49 5.93
CA ALA A 502 -6.47 -8.86 7.23
C ALA A 502 -7.45 -9.62 8.14
N LEU A 503 -8.33 -10.45 7.55
CA LEU A 503 -9.28 -11.31 8.27
C LEU A 503 -8.66 -12.64 8.75
N GLU A 504 -7.43 -12.95 8.35
CA GLU A 504 -6.73 -14.16 8.76
C GLU A 504 -6.09 -13.99 10.14
N ALA A 505 -6.17 -15.01 10.99
CA ALA A 505 -5.48 -15.01 12.27
C ALA A 505 -3.97 -14.86 12.03
N SER A 506 -3.33 -13.93 12.74
CA SER A 506 -1.88 -13.68 12.67
C SER A 506 -1.10 -14.90 13.17
N GLY A 507 -0.92 -15.89 12.29
CA GLY A 507 -0.20 -17.14 12.54
C GLY A 507 0.59 -17.66 11.34
N ARG A 508 0.55 -16.94 10.20
CA ARG A 508 1.43 -17.19 9.05
C ARG A 508 2.23 -15.92 8.77
N ASN A 509 3.18 -15.63 9.65
CA ASN A 509 4.35 -14.91 9.15
C ASN A 509 4.99 -15.87 8.13
N ASP A 510 4.78 -15.58 6.85
CA ASP A 510 5.75 -15.91 5.83
C ASP A 510 7.03 -15.10 6.11
N GLU A 511 7.72 -15.43 7.21
CA GLU A 511 9.16 -15.55 7.06
C GLU A 511 9.31 -16.51 5.90
N LYS A 512 9.62 -15.97 4.70
CA LYS A 512 9.95 -16.75 3.52
C LYS A 512 10.80 -17.91 4.02
N LYS A 513 10.20 -19.11 4.15
CA LYS A 513 10.94 -20.31 4.49
C LYS A 513 12.02 -20.33 3.42
N ARG A 514 13.27 -20.05 3.81
CA ARG A 514 14.42 -20.28 2.94
C ARG A 514 14.20 -21.70 2.43
N ALA A 515 13.85 -21.82 1.15
CA ALA A 515 13.51 -23.10 0.57
C ALA A 515 14.64 -24.06 0.96
N TYR A 516 14.29 -25.22 1.49
CA TYR A 516 15.28 -26.22 1.88
C TYR A 516 16.16 -26.48 0.67
N ARG A 517 17.42 -26.04 0.74
CA ARG A 517 18.37 -26.16 -0.37
C ARG A 517 19.21 -27.42 -0.11
N PRO A 518 19.16 -28.42 -0.99
CA PRO A 518 19.97 -29.63 -0.83
C PRO A 518 21.46 -29.26 -0.82
N ARG A 519 22.20 -29.81 0.16
CA ARG A 519 23.63 -29.53 0.39
C ARG A 519 24.49 -30.63 -0.23
N PHE A 520 24.68 -30.59 -1.55
CA PHE A 520 25.38 -31.63 -2.32
C PHE A 520 26.88 -31.78 -2.00
N GLY A 521 27.48 -30.81 -1.29
CA GLY A 521 28.85 -30.89 -0.80
C GLY A 521 28.99 -31.51 0.59
N THR A 522 27.89 -31.90 1.27
CA THR A 522 27.96 -32.50 2.61
C THR A 522 28.86 -33.74 2.59
N GLY A 523 29.88 -33.75 3.46
CA GLY A 523 30.86 -34.83 3.55
C GLY A 523 32.01 -34.76 2.55
N LYS A 524 32.07 -33.72 1.69
CA LYS A 524 33.13 -33.53 0.71
C LYS A 524 34.15 -32.49 1.18
N ARG A 525 35.42 -32.71 0.85
CA ARG A 525 36.55 -31.83 1.14
C ARG A 525 37.04 -31.14 -0.13
N VAL A 526 37.03 -29.81 -0.11
CA VAL A 526 37.44 -28.96 -1.23
C VAL A 526 38.71 -28.20 -0.85
N LEU A 527 39.77 -28.35 -1.65
CA LEU A 527 40.97 -27.51 -1.54
C LEU A 527 40.88 -26.36 -2.54
N LEU A 528 40.74 -25.13 -2.05
CA LEU A 528 40.72 -23.93 -2.86
C LEU A 528 42.11 -23.29 -2.87
N VAL A 529 42.75 -23.31 -4.05
CA VAL A 529 44.08 -22.74 -4.29
C VAL A 529 43.94 -21.26 -4.57
N ASP A 530 44.37 -20.43 -3.62
CA ASP A 530 44.31 -18.96 -3.68
C ASP A 530 45.48 -18.39 -4.51
N HIS A 531 45.16 -17.89 -5.71
CA HIS A 531 46.07 -17.22 -6.63
C HIS A 531 46.11 -15.70 -6.42
N GLU A 532 45.92 -15.23 -5.19
CA GLU A 532 45.92 -13.80 -4.83
C GLU A 532 44.77 -13.00 -5.45
N GLY A 533 43.63 -13.67 -5.68
CA GLY A 533 42.40 -13.03 -6.12
C GLY A 533 41.65 -12.35 -4.97
N SER A 534 41.18 -11.11 -5.18
CA SER A 534 40.45 -10.35 -4.16
C SER A 534 39.08 -10.95 -3.76
N PHE A 535 38.56 -11.92 -4.51
CA PHE A 535 37.24 -12.52 -4.31
C PHE A 535 37.27 -13.96 -3.79
N VAL A 536 38.46 -14.47 -3.44
CA VAL A 536 38.69 -15.89 -3.13
C VAL A 536 37.79 -16.43 -2.00
N HIS A 537 37.55 -15.64 -0.95
CA HIS A 537 36.74 -16.06 0.18
C HIS A 537 35.23 -16.06 -0.10
N ILE A 538 34.77 -15.26 -1.08
CA ILE A 538 33.36 -15.32 -1.54
C ILE A 538 33.15 -16.61 -2.32
N LEU A 539 34.09 -16.96 -3.20
CA LEU A 539 34.08 -18.23 -3.92
C LEU A 539 34.13 -19.41 -2.95
N ALA A 540 35.04 -19.39 -1.97
CA ALA A 540 35.11 -20.41 -0.91
C ALA A 540 33.78 -20.55 -0.17
N ASN A 541 33.11 -19.41 0.11
CA ASN A 541 31.82 -19.41 0.77
C ASN A 541 30.71 -20.08 -0.07
N TYR A 542 30.72 -19.94 -1.40
CA TYR A 542 29.76 -20.64 -2.26
C TYR A 542 29.90 -22.16 -2.14
N PHE A 543 31.12 -22.69 -2.09
CA PHE A 543 31.37 -24.11 -1.82
C PHE A 543 30.96 -24.52 -0.39
N MET A 544 31.24 -23.70 0.62
CA MET A 544 30.78 -23.98 2.00
C MET A 544 29.25 -24.00 2.11
N GLN A 545 28.54 -23.17 1.34
CA GLN A 545 27.08 -23.15 1.31
C GLN A 545 26.47 -24.43 0.74
N THR A 546 27.21 -25.18 -0.11
CA THR A 546 26.78 -26.51 -0.55
C THR A 546 26.98 -27.57 0.54
N GLY A 547 27.55 -27.23 1.71
CA GLY A 547 27.84 -28.14 2.82
C GLY A 547 29.23 -28.75 2.83
N ALA A 548 30.12 -28.37 1.90
CA ALA A 548 31.48 -28.88 1.85
C ALA A 548 32.39 -28.29 2.93
N GLU A 549 33.39 -29.07 3.34
CA GLU A 549 34.52 -28.58 4.11
C GLU A 549 35.53 -27.95 3.13
N VAL A 550 35.80 -26.65 3.27
CA VAL A 550 36.66 -25.92 2.33
C VAL A 550 37.92 -25.43 3.03
N LEU A 551 39.09 -25.85 2.54
CA LEU A 551 40.39 -25.34 2.95
C LEU A 551 40.91 -24.38 1.87
N THR A 552 41.31 -23.18 2.25
CA THR A 552 41.90 -22.20 1.32
C THR A 552 43.40 -22.04 1.61
N ALA A 553 44.24 -22.24 0.61
CA ALA A 553 45.70 -22.16 0.75
C ALA A 553 46.35 -21.47 -0.45
N ARG A 554 47.45 -20.73 -0.21
CA ARG A 554 48.30 -20.16 -1.28
C ARG A 554 48.90 -21.27 -2.14
N SER A 555 49.24 -20.96 -3.40
CA SER A 555 49.68 -21.95 -4.40
C SER A 555 50.80 -22.89 -3.94
N GLU A 556 51.85 -22.37 -3.30
CA GLU A 556 52.95 -23.20 -2.78
C GLU A 556 52.49 -24.17 -1.68
N ALA A 557 51.72 -23.66 -0.71
CA ALA A 557 51.19 -24.47 0.39
C ALA A 557 50.19 -25.52 -0.13
N ALA A 558 49.33 -25.16 -1.08
CA ALA A 558 48.40 -26.08 -1.72
C ALA A 558 49.12 -27.22 -2.45
N ARG A 559 50.22 -26.95 -3.17
CA ARG A 559 51.04 -28.02 -3.79
C ARG A 559 51.59 -28.99 -2.75
N ARG A 560 52.10 -28.50 -1.62
CA ARG A 560 52.53 -29.37 -0.51
C ARG A 560 51.38 -30.20 0.06
N MET A 561 50.23 -29.57 0.31
CA MET A 561 49.04 -30.25 0.83
C MET A 561 48.54 -31.35 -0.10
N ILE A 562 48.56 -31.13 -1.42
CA ILE A 562 48.17 -32.15 -2.41
C ILE A 562 49.19 -33.29 -2.42
N ALA A 563 50.49 -32.98 -2.39
CA ALA A 563 51.56 -33.99 -2.41
C ALA A 563 51.58 -34.86 -1.14
N GLU A 564 51.33 -34.26 0.03
CA GLU A 564 51.36 -34.95 1.33
C GLU A 564 50.07 -35.74 1.60
N ASN A 565 48.91 -35.19 1.22
CA ASN A 565 47.62 -35.81 1.50
C ASN A 565 46.56 -35.47 0.42
N PRO A 566 46.47 -36.27 -0.67
CA PRO A 566 45.56 -36.02 -1.78
C PRO A 566 44.10 -36.39 -1.49
N SER A 567 43.63 -36.34 -0.23
CA SER A 567 42.26 -36.73 0.15
C SER A 567 41.24 -35.60 -0.03
N TYR A 568 41.20 -35.01 -1.22
CA TYR A 568 40.24 -33.97 -1.61
C TYR A 568 39.30 -34.46 -2.70
N ASP A 569 38.02 -34.11 -2.58
CA ASP A 569 37.00 -34.43 -3.58
C ASP A 569 36.99 -33.42 -4.73
N LEU A 570 37.57 -32.24 -4.52
CA LEU A 570 37.72 -31.20 -5.53
C LEU A 570 38.89 -30.28 -5.20
N VAL A 571 39.69 -29.95 -6.22
CA VAL A 571 40.67 -28.85 -6.16
C VAL A 571 40.14 -27.68 -7.00
N VAL A 572 39.97 -26.52 -6.37
CA VAL A 572 39.47 -25.31 -7.03
C VAL A 572 40.64 -24.36 -7.29
N LEU A 573 40.90 -24.05 -8.56
CA LEU A 573 41.88 -23.05 -8.97
C LEU A 573 41.18 -21.69 -9.03
N SER A 574 41.46 -20.85 -8.04
CA SER A 574 40.80 -19.55 -7.90
C SER A 574 41.23 -18.53 -8.97
N PRO A 575 40.49 -17.42 -9.10
CA PRO A 575 40.95 -16.26 -9.86
C PRO A 575 42.23 -15.65 -9.29
N GLY A 576 42.95 -14.88 -10.10
CA GLY A 576 44.15 -14.18 -9.68
C GLY A 576 44.62 -13.15 -10.72
N PRO A 577 45.56 -12.27 -10.36
CA PRO A 577 46.14 -11.30 -11.27
C PRO A 577 47.26 -11.90 -12.14
N GLY A 578 47.48 -11.32 -13.33
CA GLY A 578 48.58 -11.70 -14.21
C GLY A 578 48.30 -12.97 -15.00
N ARG A 579 49.32 -13.81 -15.21
CA ARG A 579 49.24 -15.04 -16.01
C ARG A 579 49.45 -16.30 -15.14
N PRO A 580 48.97 -17.48 -15.56
CA PRO A 580 49.04 -18.72 -14.78
C PRO A 580 50.46 -19.11 -14.31
N GLU A 581 51.48 -18.80 -15.10
CA GLU A 581 52.89 -19.14 -14.82
C GLU A 581 53.40 -18.47 -13.54
N ARG A 582 52.89 -17.27 -13.21
CA ARG A 582 53.23 -16.54 -11.98
C ARG A 582 53.03 -17.40 -10.73
N PHE A 583 52.05 -18.29 -10.74
CA PHE A 583 51.68 -19.11 -9.59
C PHE A 583 52.16 -20.56 -9.70
N GLN A 584 52.94 -20.88 -10.74
CA GLN A 584 53.32 -22.25 -11.09
C GLN A 584 52.07 -23.14 -11.22
N MET A 585 51.02 -22.64 -11.86
CA MET A 585 49.72 -23.33 -11.91
C MET A 585 49.82 -24.66 -12.65
N SER A 586 50.69 -24.78 -13.65
CA SER A 586 50.97 -26.03 -14.36
C SER A 586 51.46 -27.14 -13.44
N GLU A 587 52.29 -26.83 -12.44
CA GLU A 587 52.75 -27.81 -11.45
C GLU A 587 51.60 -28.27 -10.54
N THR A 588 50.75 -27.33 -10.11
CA THR A 588 49.55 -27.66 -9.33
C THR A 588 48.60 -28.56 -10.11
N ILE A 589 48.33 -28.23 -11.39
CA ILE A 589 47.46 -29.03 -12.26
C ILE A 589 48.05 -30.41 -12.51
N ALA A 590 49.35 -30.49 -12.85
CA ALA A 590 50.04 -31.76 -13.08
C ALA A 590 49.95 -32.69 -11.86
N LEU A 591 50.18 -32.13 -10.67
CA LEU A 591 50.10 -32.88 -9.42
C LEU A 591 48.66 -33.38 -9.16
N SER A 592 47.66 -32.51 -9.30
CA SER A 592 46.25 -32.90 -9.16
C SER A 592 45.84 -33.99 -10.15
N VAL A 593 46.25 -33.87 -11.41
CA VAL A 593 45.97 -34.88 -12.45
C VAL A 593 46.67 -36.21 -12.14
N SER A 594 47.91 -36.20 -11.65
CA SER A 594 48.61 -37.44 -11.28
C SER A 594 47.92 -38.20 -10.13
N HIS A 595 47.22 -37.47 -9.25
CA HIS A 595 46.42 -38.03 -8.17
C HIS A 595 44.95 -38.26 -8.55
N ARG A 596 44.57 -38.04 -9.82
CA ARG A 596 43.20 -38.16 -10.34
C ARG A 596 42.18 -37.29 -9.58
N LEU A 597 42.61 -36.13 -9.08
CA LEU A 597 41.74 -35.21 -8.37
C LEU A 597 40.88 -34.42 -9.36
N PRO A 598 39.56 -34.29 -9.11
CA PRO A 598 38.71 -33.36 -9.84
C PRO A 598 39.21 -31.92 -9.72
N LEU A 599 39.11 -31.16 -10.81
CA LEU A 599 39.55 -29.76 -10.87
C LEU A 599 38.43 -28.84 -11.31
N PHE A 600 38.35 -27.66 -10.68
CA PHE A 600 37.49 -26.58 -11.14
C PHE A 600 38.27 -25.26 -11.23
N GLY A 601 38.34 -24.68 -12.43
CA GLY A 601 39.03 -23.41 -12.65
C GLY A 601 38.08 -22.22 -12.77
N VAL A 602 38.37 -21.12 -12.07
CA VAL A 602 37.62 -19.86 -12.20
C VAL A 602 38.56 -18.76 -12.66
N CYS A 603 38.19 -18.05 -13.73
CA CYS A 603 38.95 -16.94 -14.31
C CYS A 603 40.42 -17.29 -14.62
N LEU A 604 41.39 -16.92 -13.78
CA LEU A 604 42.79 -17.33 -13.96
C LEU A 604 42.95 -18.86 -13.91
N GLY A 605 42.16 -19.55 -13.09
CA GLY A 605 42.13 -21.02 -13.07
C GLY A 605 41.63 -21.64 -14.38
N PHE A 606 40.65 -20.99 -15.03
CA PHE A 606 40.18 -21.39 -16.36
C PHE A 606 41.28 -21.22 -17.42
N GLN A 607 41.99 -20.10 -17.36
CA GLN A 607 43.09 -19.79 -18.27
C GLN A 607 44.25 -20.78 -18.10
N GLY A 608 44.64 -21.08 -16.86
CA GLY A 608 45.73 -22.02 -16.59
C GLY A 608 45.39 -23.47 -16.95
N LEU A 609 44.14 -23.89 -16.76
CA LEU A 609 43.70 -25.21 -17.24
C LEU A 609 43.73 -25.29 -18.77
N ALA A 610 43.25 -24.24 -19.47
CA ALA A 610 43.32 -24.21 -20.92
C ALA A 610 44.76 -24.28 -21.43
N GLU A 611 45.67 -23.47 -20.87
CA GLU A 611 47.08 -23.44 -21.25
C GLU A 611 47.79 -24.78 -20.96
N TYR A 612 47.53 -25.40 -19.81
CA TYR A 612 48.09 -26.70 -19.44
C TYR A 612 47.76 -27.80 -20.45
N PHE A 613 46.55 -27.80 -21.00
CA PHE A 613 46.11 -28.77 -22.02
C PHE A 613 46.46 -28.35 -23.46
N GLY A 614 47.28 -27.31 -23.65
CA GLY A 614 47.78 -26.88 -24.96
C GLY A 614 46.97 -25.77 -25.63
N GLY A 615 46.06 -25.13 -24.90
CA GLY A 615 45.37 -23.91 -25.36
C GLY A 615 46.29 -22.70 -25.39
N ARG A 616 45.89 -21.66 -26.14
CA ARG A 616 46.64 -20.39 -26.20
C ARG A 616 45.82 -19.25 -25.60
N LEU A 617 46.46 -18.46 -24.74
CA LEU A 617 45.89 -17.24 -24.17
C LEU A 617 46.26 -16.03 -25.03
N ASP A 618 45.32 -15.09 -25.15
CA ASP A 618 45.55 -13.78 -25.76
C ASP A 618 44.89 -12.68 -24.90
N VAL A 619 45.13 -11.42 -25.25
CA VAL A 619 44.59 -10.25 -24.55
C VAL A 619 43.36 -9.75 -25.30
N LEU A 620 42.26 -9.52 -24.59
CA LEU A 620 41.08 -8.91 -25.16
C LEU A 620 41.39 -7.52 -25.72
N PRO A 621 40.84 -7.13 -26.88
CA PRO A 621 40.97 -5.76 -27.39
C PRO A 621 40.47 -4.70 -26.41
N LYS A 622 39.46 -5.05 -25.61
CA LYS A 622 38.94 -4.26 -24.49
C LYS A 622 38.88 -5.14 -23.23
N PRO A 623 39.59 -4.81 -22.14
CA PRO A 623 39.49 -5.54 -20.89
C PRO A 623 38.06 -5.53 -20.34
N ALA A 624 37.61 -6.66 -19.79
CA ALA A 624 36.31 -6.80 -19.14
C ALA A 624 36.51 -6.81 -17.63
N HIS A 625 36.60 -5.64 -16.99
CA HIS A 625 36.84 -5.48 -15.55
C HIS A 625 35.60 -4.94 -14.84
N GLY A 626 34.84 -5.81 -14.19
CA GLY A 626 33.57 -5.42 -13.57
C GLY A 626 32.42 -5.25 -14.56
N GLU A 627 32.50 -5.90 -15.72
CA GLU A 627 31.48 -5.82 -16.76
C GLU A 627 30.48 -6.98 -16.65
N LYS A 628 29.21 -6.70 -16.93
CA LYS A 628 28.18 -7.71 -17.12
C LYS A 628 28.17 -8.17 -18.57
N SER A 629 28.07 -9.47 -18.80
CA SER A 629 27.84 -10.01 -20.14
C SER A 629 26.82 -11.13 -20.08
N VAL A 630 26.03 -11.26 -21.15
CA VAL A 630 25.23 -12.45 -21.38
C VAL A 630 26.14 -13.51 -21.97
N VAL A 631 26.12 -14.70 -21.39
CA VAL A 631 26.84 -15.88 -21.86
C VAL A 631 25.81 -16.89 -22.34
N ARG A 632 25.95 -17.34 -23.58
CA ARG A 632 25.11 -18.39 -24.18
C ARG A 632 25.70 -19.75 -23.82
N ILE A 633 24.85 -20.65 -23.35
CA ILE A 633 25.17 -22.04 -23.09
C ILE A 633 24.94 -22.81 -24.39
N LEU A 634 26.00 -23.45 -24.89
CA LEU A 634 26.02 -24.04 -26.23
C LEU A 634 25.47 -25.47 -26.25
N GLU A 635 25.55 -26.16 -25.12
CA GLU A 635 25.15 -27.54 -24.99
C GLU A 635 24.53 -27.79 -23.62
N ASN A 636 23.61 -28.75 -23.56
CA ASN A 636 23.06 -29.22 -22.30
C ASN A 636 24.14 -30.02 -21.54
N ASP A 637 24.61 -29.47 -20.43
CA ASP A 637 25.66 -30.04 -19.59
C ASP A 637 25.25 -29.96 -18.12
N PRO A 638 25.51 -30.99 -17.29
CA PRO A 638 25.11 -31.01 -15.89
C PRO A 638 25.53 -29.77 -15.09
N LEU A 639 26.64 -29.11 -15.45
CA LEU A 639 27.08 -27.87 -14.81
C LEU A 639 26.01 -26.76 -14.86
N PHE A 640 25.23 -26.71 -15.95
CA PHE A 640 24.24 -25.68 -16.23
C PHE A 640 22.78 -26.14 -16.04
N ASP A 641 22.56 -27.30 -15.42
CA ASP A 641 21.22 -27.83 -15.13
C ASP A 641 20.30 -26.76 -14.51
N SER A 642 19.16 -26.53 -15.17
CA SER A 642 18.12 -25.59 -14.73
C SER A 642 18.53 -24.10 -14.70
N LEU A 643 19.62 -23.72 -15.39
CA LEU A 643 20.06 -22.32 -15.54
C LEU A 643 19.61 -21.66 -16.85
N GLY A 644 18.94 -22.42 -17.73
CA GLY A 644 18.47 -21.95 -19.04
C GLY A 644 19.57 -21.99 -20.11
N ASP A 645 19.30 -21.39 -21.26
CA ASP A 645 20.22 -21.39 -22.42
C ASP A 645 21.17 -20.19 -22.43
N ALA A 646 20.99 -19.24 -21.50
CA ALA A 646 21.86 -18.09 -21.33
C ALA A 646 21.88 -17.59 -19.89
N MET A 647 23.00 -17.02 -19.46
CA MET A 647 23.20 -16.48 -18.12
C MET A 647 23.83 -15.08 -18.16
N LEU A 648 23.38 -14.19 -17.27
CA LEU A 648 24.05 -12.92 -17.02
C LEU A 648 25.17 -13.11 -15.99
N VAL A 649 26.41 -12.80 -16.37
CA VAL A 649 27.60 -13.07 -15.55
C VAL A 649 28.51 -11.85 -15.42
N GLY A 650 29.30 -11.82 -14.34
CA GLY A 650 30.37 -10.85 -14.11
C GLY A 650 31.72 -11.29 -14.67
N ARG A 651 32.38 -10.40 -15.42
CA ARG A 651 33.73 -10.60 -15.97
C ARG A 651 34.74 -9.67 -15.29
N TYR A 652 35.90 -10.23 -14.93
CA TYR A 652 37.06 -9.52 -14.37
C TYR A 652 38.35 -10.05 -15.00
N HIS A 653 38.47 -9.96 -16.32
CA HIS A 653 39.61 -10.50 -17.05
C HIS A 653 40.04 -9.62 -18.23
N SER A 654 41.36 -9.58 -18.45
CA SER A 654 41.95 -9.06 -19.69
C SER A 654 42.41 -10.18 -20.61
N LEU A 655 42.79 -11.32 -20.03
CA LEU A 655 43.22 -12.50 -20.77
C LEU A 655 42.01 -13.37 -21.08
N TYR A 656 42.02 -13.97 -22.25
CA TYR A 656 41.02 -14.96 -22.64
C TYR A 656 41.70 -16.13 -23.37
N VAL A 657 41.01 -17.26 -23.44
CA VAL A 657 41.46 -18.41 -24.22
C VAL A 657 41.11 -18.16 -25.69
N ARG A 658 42.13 -17.95 -26.52
CA ARG A 658 41.98 -17.74 -27.96
C ARG A 658 41.73 -19.04 -28.70
N ASP A 659 42.49 -20.07 -28.35
CA ASP A 659 42.39 -21.39 -28.96
C ASP A 659 42.15 -22.43 -27.87
N LEU A 660 41.02 -23.13 -27.97
CA LEU A 660 40.69 -24.23 -27.07
C LEU A 660 41.17 -25.55 -27.69
N PRO A 661 42.00 -26.34 -26.99
CA PRO A 661 42.55 -27.59 -27.54
C PRO A 661 41.45 -28.66 -27.66
N PRO A 662 41.61 -29.67 -28.54
CA PRO A 662 40.58 -30.70 -28.76
C PRO A 662 40.18 -31.50 -27.52
N SER A 663 41.05 -31.60 -26.52
CA SER A 663 40.79 -32.26 -25.23
C SER A 663 39.76 -31.53 -24.37
N LEU A 664 39.54 -30.24 -24.62
CA LEU A 664 38.58 -29.39 -23.91
C LEU A 664 37.37 -29.10 -24.79
N ARG A 665 36.18 -29.36 -24.26
CA ARG A 665 34.91 -29.12 -24.94
C ARG A 665 34.31 -27.81 -24.43
N LEU A 666 34.11 -26.86 -25.34
CA LEU A 666 33.47 -25.57 -25.06
C LEU A 666 32.01 -25.80 -24.65
N LEU A 667 31.60 -25.18 -23.55
CA LEU A 667 30.22 -25.27 -23.02
C LEU A 667 29.46 -23.95 -23.11
N ALA A 668 30.17 -22.82 -23.03
CA ALA A 668 29.53 -21.51 -23.04
C ALA A 668 30.45 -20.42 -23.60
N GLU A 669 29.87 -19.41 -24.23
CA GLU A 669 30.59 -18.28 -24.85
C GLU A 669 29.78 -16.98 -24.78
N THR A 670 30.46 -15.84 -24.94
CA THR A 670 29.79 -14.55 -25.15
C THR A 670 29.33 -14.38 -26.61
N GLU A 671 28.53 -13.34 -26.88
CA GLU A 671 28.04 -13.02 -28.23
C GLU A 671 29.17 -12.79 -29.25
N ASP A 672 30.30 -12.23 -28.81
CA ASP A 672 31.52 -12.02 -29.59
C ASP A 672 32.43 -13.26 -29.69
N GLY A 673 31.94 -14.43 -29.27
CA GLY A 673 32.62 -15.72 -29.44
C GLY A 673 33.78 -15.97 -28.47
N ILE A 674 33.84 -15.24 -27.34
CA ILE A 674 34.87 -15.47 -26.32
C ILE A 674 34.48 -16.68 -25.48
N PRO A 675 35.36 -17.70 -25.34
CA PRO A 675 35.11 -18.85 -24.48
C PRO A 675 34.88 -18.48 -23.02
N MET A 676 33.78 -18.96 -22.44
CA MET A 676 33.36 -18.65 -21.07
C MET A 676 33.24 -19.85 -20.14
N ALA A 677 33.08 -21.06 -20.68
CA ALA A 677 33.12 -22.29 -19.90
C ALA A 677 33.57 -23.48 -20.76
N PHE A 678 34.30 -24.42 -20.18
CA PHE A 678 34.62 -25.69 -20.82
C PHE A 678 34.63 -26.85 -19.82
N ARG A 679 34.62 -28.07 -20.35
CA ARG A 679 34.97 -29.29 -19.62
C ARG A 679 36.03 -30.09 -20.34
N HIS A 680 36.84 -30.86 -19.62
CA HIS A 680 37.69 -31.87 -20.25
C HIS A 680 36.85 -33.05 -20.74
N ARG A 681 37.22 -33.65 -21.87
CA ARG A 681 36.45 -34.76 -22.47
C ARG A 681 36.50 -36.05 -21.64
N GLU A 682 37.62 -36.28 -20.96
CA GLU A 682 37.91 -37.56 -20.26
C GLU A 682 38.18 -37.41 -18.76
N LEU A 683 38.54 -36.21 -18.29
CA LEU A 683 38.97 -35.98 -16.91
C LEU A 683 37.87 -35.19 -16.19
N PRO A 684 37.72 -35.36 -14.86
CA PRO A 684 36.71 -34.64 -14.09
C PRO A 684 37.12 -33.17 -13.87
N ILE A 685 37.17 -32.40 -14.96
CA ILE A 685 37.66 -31.03 -15.00
C ILE A 685 36.61 -30.14 -15.65
N TYR A 686 36.18 -29.12 -14.91
CA TYR A 686 35.34 -28.03 -15.42
C TYR A 686 36.06 -26.71 -15.22
N ALA A 687 35.73 -25.71 -16.02
CA ALA A 687 36.22 -24.37 -15.78
C ALA A 687 35.27 -23.32 -16.33
N VAL A 688 35.28 -22.14 -15.69
CA VAL A 688 34.54 -20.95 -16.11
C VAL A 688 35.45 -19.71 -16.11
N GLN A 689 35.35 -18.89 -17.15
CA GLN A 689 36.12 -17.65 -17.27
C GLN A 689 35.48 -16.49 -16.47
N PHE A 690 34.16 -16.52 -16.28
CA PHE A 690 33.44 -15.54 -15.46
C PHE A 690 33.53 -15.89 -13.97
N HIS A 691 33.12 -14.94 -13.12
CA HIS A 691 33.11 -15.09 -11.67
C HIS A 691 31.71 -15.48 -11.17
N PRO A 692 31.43 -16.76 -10.88
CA PRO A 692 30.13 -17.17 -10.35
C PRO A 692 29.80 -16.52 -9.00
N GLU A 693 30.82 -16.19 -8.22
CA GLU A 693 30.72 -15.54 -6.91
C GLU A 693 30.44 -14.04 -6.97
N SER A 694 30.52 -13.42 -8.16
CA SER A 694 30.36 -11.98 -8.30
C SER A 694 28.92 -11.53 -8.06
N VAL A 695 28.77 -10.33 -7.48
CA VAL A 695 27.48 -9.60 -7.42
C VAL A 695 26.83 -9.44 -8.81
N LEU A 696 27.67 -9.39 -9.85
CA LEU A 696 27.25 -9.25 -11.25
C LEU A 696 26.62 -10.55 -11.81
N SER A 697 26.84 -11.69 -11.15
CA SER A 697 26.33 -13.02 -11.50
C SER A 697 25.18 -13.51 -10.57
N LEU A 698 24.63 -12.62 -9.73
CA LEU A 698 23.62 -12.97 -8.70
C LEU A 698 22.22 -13.24 -9.24
N SER A 699 21.91 -12.85 -10.48
CA SER A 699 20.56 -12.99 -11.04
C SER A 699 20.09 -14.45 -10.96
N GLY A 700 18.98 -14.69 -10.27
CA GLY A 700 18.39 -16.03 -10.10
C GLY A 700 19.27 -17.04 -9.34
N ASP A 701 20.21 -16.57 -8.49
CA ASP A 701 21.22 -17.38 -7.80
C ASP A 701 22.09 -18.23 -8.75
N GLY A 702 22.25 -17.79 -10.02
CA GLY A 702 22.85 -18.59 -11.09
C GLY A 702 24.23 -19.13 -10.76
N GLY A 703 25.13 -18.30 -10.21
CA GLY A 703 26.47 -18.72 -9.82
C GLY A 703 26.47 -19.80 -8.71
N LEU A 704 25.67 -19.63 -7.66
CA LEU A 704 25.62 -20.61 -6.56
C LEU A 704 24.95 -21.92 -7.00
N ARG A 705 23.94 -21.85 -7.86
CA ARG A 705 23.29 -23.03 -8.45
C ARG A 705 24.25 -23.81 -9.35
N MET A 706 25.09 -23.13 -10.12
CA MET A 706 26.16 -23.77 -10.90
C MET A 706 27.18 -24.48 -10.01
N ILE A 707 27.55 -23.89 -8.87
CA ILE A 707 28.41 -24.56 -7.88
C ILE A 707 27.71 -25.77 -7.25
N ASP A 708 26.41 -25.69 -6.93
CA ASP A 708 25.64 -26.87 -6.49
C ASP A 708 25.65 -28.00 -7.53
N ASN A 709 25.45 -27.66 -8.80
CA ASN A 709 25.49 -28.61 -9.92
C ASN A 709 26.87 -29.28 -10.06
N LEU A 710 27.94 -28.49 -9.95
CA LEU A 710 29.31 -29.01 -9.91
C LEU A 710 29.48 -29.99 -8.75
N MET A 711 29.10 -29.60 -7.52
CA MET A 711 29.25 -30.45 -6.34
C MET A 711 28.40 -31.72 -6.39
N LYS A 712 27.22 -31.63 -7.01
CA LYS A 712 26.34 -32.77 -7.31
C LYS A 712 26.99 -33.73 -8.30
N SER A 713 27.75 -33.25 -9.28
CA SER A 713 28.41 -34.09 -10.29
C SER A 713 29.56 -34.94 -9.73
N LEU A 714 30.11 -34.57 -8.57
CA LEU A 714 31.23 -35.26 -7.91
C LEU A 714 30.81 -36.56 -7.19
N VAL A 715 29.88 -37.37 -7.73
CA VAL A 715 29.44 -38.62 -7.09
C VAL A 715 30.57 -39.67 -7.16
N TYR A 716 30.85 -40.31 -6.02
CA TYR A 716 31.87 -41.36 -5.81
C TYR A 716 32.11 -42.23 -7.05
N ALA A 717 33.32 -42.15 -7.60
CA ALA A 717 33.89 -43.20 -8.44
C ALA A 717 34.52 -44.29 -7.58
#